data_AF-A0A5M8FEW4-F1
#
_entry.id   AF-A0A5M8FEW4-F1
#
_cell.length_a   1.000
_cell.length_b   1.000
_cell.length_c   1.000
_cell.angle_alpha   90.00
_cell.angle_beta   90.00
_cell.angle_gamma   90.00
#
_symmetry.space_group_name_H-M   'P 1'
#
loop_
_entity.id
_entity.type
_entity.pdbx_description
1 polymer ?
#
loop_
_entity_poly.entity_id
_entity_poly.type
_entity_poly.pdbx_seq_one_letter_code
_entity_poly.pdbx_strand_id
1 'polypeptide(L)'
;MAIALKNPDFQNWLKEKGITPASIVILPDTNAISAAINHHRVTFSLNDNSGWSTVAGPILAASKVVTSNGQDTVHYNDAFIDTTELGKVADFYGVPDLAPATVKELDRTRTFAPIASTDTDRSPAVRGEQALAVQQRTVANIYKRHERIAHPAAPGDAELVQNFTREWQKKTAGGVPGMVKVPTQTVLGQWLALYRSELERPVVQGWLREQKIDPGTLKITPSTGALSASVDGVLKHFSLTDSSGWRQIAGPLLEIAKVIAPDANQPLNVSFGTNSMAASLKTVAKFYAERDPANVDGSRTRIAQLNSQKTFDAPATEKQSAQALETQRTKAEKVYAEAPQKLAFTKLATGVAQAYPNPRAEARQQAENILRAHLPKDELAKLEPLNADNLYLHRFHGNAAAGTTDKTLSGRQFNVEPSLSKTLTEAVLANFSEQDWLPGVLDADAAIYTVGPGQTAKNGHYGEGNEIRLAPSVFMRGVADANLQSRVTEQITQFWKTLGTDYRTVQKGNFVNQARQQLKAFELKTPAEQALQAAEHTFTRDDYTLVMAAANVPLDEKAPTTVEQLQTESPAKGKLRAHVFDINGYPSNIIRLADLDDGQSNYENNRRDGRQILYIPDATPAFVRFDSLKKMDEWVVEQAKDPQKREALASHFSLYNRQDGGLFGKYGVDSSLAHLANGDWENWEGKTIDRGNVKIDGDVFTHLQNEAKERMTSDADTVIKSNSEVTRDTWLNDLSAAAGLFGKLAPLGAPIAGIAVLTGAAELTIGAEKNRSGDTQAERTDGAWKVFDGTLNTLFSAGASGAVKDPFELPAEEPLPPGKPTIAVDENEIKAPQAGGSGNRPTPGIPDLTVNRFRMPSSSLVKMSEHAVPNGEQFIANTTPDAMGVYRVTDSEGKRWNFVRHTDETGRSKVFEIESAYRMGDSATSIISPATGRAVMRVHPGREGEWVRAPADGGMRIKWPWERTPSPTPSDEMKSPRSFASQFGDHDDKLLPFAQRADELLKFNDAIHYTLGSKNYEANGAIKANTIVSWSIDDTGFSVEPSEKAQITQHSSSEYSPNFLLDLNRNPYAVTTKENGLSVTHQLNAGASTSEGIREARLKQFEETIADPDLRARISEVAHQGALGPGSSNLNGTTLQDGYYFAADDTQFHIDHDPAKNLVNVRITAKGHLSNPGQDLSRVPGAEITITRFFTIRESNELGSSYAIDKNAPSHIAVSIAPNP
;
A
#
# COMPACT_ATOMS: atom_id res chain seq x y z
N MET A 1 -38.03 14.84 -39.08
CA MET A 1 -39.25 14.02 -39.13
C MET A 1 -39.17 12.85 -40.12
N ALA A 2 -39.19 13.08 -41.44
CA ALA A 2 -39.34 12.06 -42.51
C ALA A 2 -38.74 10.66 -42.27
N ILE A 3 -37.47 10.59 -41.84
CA ILE A 3 -36.75 9.32 -41.64
C ILE A 3 -37.33 8.52 -40.46
N ALA A 4 -37.76 9.18 -39.39
CA ALA A 4 -38.40 8.52 -38.25
C ALA A 4 -39.76 7.90 -38.63
N LEU A 5 -40.55 8.58 -39.47
CA LEU A 5 -41.83 8.05 -39.95
C LEU A 5 -41.69 6.96 -41.04
N LYS A 6 -40.54 6.86 -41.71
CA LYS A 6 -40.20 5.76 -42.63
C LYS A 6 -39.56 4.56 -41.91
N ASN A 7 -39.38 4.60 -40.59
CA ASN A 7 -38.73 3.54 -39.83
C ASN A 7 -39.53 2.21 -39.88
N PRO A 8 -38.89 1.05 -40.09
CA PRO A 8 -39.58 -0.24 -40.18
C PRO A 8 -40.37 -0.66 -38.93
N ASP A 9 -39.90 -0.37 -37.71
CA ASP A 9 -40.64 -0.71 -36.48
C ASP A 9 -41.97 0.04 -36.43
N PHE A 10 -41.94 1.35 -36.70
CA PHE A 10 -43.15 2.18 -36.81
C PHE A 10 -44.04 1.74 -37.98
N GLN A 11 -43.48 1.47 -39.15
CA GLN A 11 -44.24 1.01 -40.33
C GLN A 11 -44.86 -0.39 -40.14
N ASN A 12 -44.29 -1.24 -39.28
CA ASN A 12 -44.89 -2.51 -38.89
C ASN A 12 -45.98 -2.32 -37.83
N TRP A 13 -45.74 -1.48 -36.81
CA TRP A 13 -46.77 -1.10 -35.83
C TRP A 13 -48.03 -0.53 -36.50
N LEU A 14 -47.88 0.32 -37.53
CA LEU A 14 -49.02 0.81 -38.32
C LEU A 14 -49.82 -0.31 -38.99
N LYS A 15 -49.16 -1.34 -39.54
CA LYS A 15 -49.82 -2.52 -40.14
C LYS A 15 -50.52 -3.37 -39.07
N GLU A 16 -49.85 -3.64 -37.95
CA GLU A 16 -50.39 -4.41 -36.83
C GLU A 16 -51.66 -3.79 -36.23
N LYS A 17 -51.74 -2.45 -36.20
CA LYS A 17 -52.93 -1.73 -35.72
C LYS A 17 -53.97 -1.42 -36.81
N GLY A 18 -53.71 -1.77 -38.08
CA GLY A 18 -54.60 -1.42 -39.19
C GLY A 18 -54.73 0.09 -39.44
N ILE A 19 -53.71 0.87 -39.08
CA ILE A 19 -53.72 2.33 -39.20
C ILE A 19 -53.41 2.75 -40.64
N THR A 20 -54.27 3.58 -41.23
CA THR A 20 -53.97 4.21 -42.52
C THR A 20 -53.00 5.39 -42.33
N PRO A 21 -51.79 5.40 -42.93
CA PRO A 21 -50.77 6.41 -42.60
C PRO A 21 -51.22 7.86 -42.84
N ALA A 22 -51.97 8.12 -43.91
CA ALA A 22 -52.50 9.46 -44.21
C ALA A 22 -53.53 9.99 -43.21
N SER A 23 -54.01 9.17 -42.25
CA SER A 23 -54.94 9.59 -41.19
C SER A 23 -54.25 10.04 -39.90
N ILE A 24 -52.93 9.87 -39.81
CA ILE A 24 -52.13 10.11 -38.60
C ILE A 24 -51.93 11.60 -38.34
N VAL A 25 -52.18 11.98 -37.10
CA VAL A 25 -51.81 13.26 -36.50
C VAL A 25 -51.01 12.99 -35.22
N ILE A 26 -49.82 13.58 -35.12
CA ILE A 26 -48.94 13.50 -33.96
C ILE A 26 -49.24 14.69 -33.04
N LEU A 27 -49.38 14.42 -31.76
CA LEU A 27 -49.70 15.38 -30.70
C LEU A 27 -48.47 15.52 -29.78
N PRO A 28 -47.59 16.51 -30.01
CA PRO A 28 -46.27 16.55 -29.38
C PRO A 28 -46.34 16.81 -27.87
N ASP A 29 -47.30 17.64 -27.47
CA ASP A 29 -47.58 18.10 -26.11
C ASP A 29 -47.99 16.96 -25.17
N THR A 30 -48.96 16.16 -25.61
CA THR A 30 -49.55 15.01 -24.93
C THR A 30 -48.76 13.72 -25.17
N ASN A 31 -47.69 13.79 -25.98
CA ASN A 31 -46.85 12.66 -26.39
C ASN A 31 -47.64 11.54 -27.09
N ALA A 32 -48.70 11.92 -27.81
CA ALA A 32 -49.71 11.02 -28.33
C ALA A 32 -49.74 10.99 -29.87
N ILE A 33 -50.44 10.00 -30.42
CA ILE A 33 -50.68 9.86 -31.87
C ILE A 33 -52.14 9.49 -32.10
N SER A 34 -52.84 10.25 -32.94
CA SER A 34 -54.26 10.07 -33.23
C SER A 34 -54.46 9.71 -34.71
N ALA A 35 -55.11 8.58 -34.99
CA ALA A 35 -55.27 8.06 -36.34
C ALA A 35 -56.60 7.32 -36.53
N ALA A 36 -56.95 6.99 -37.77
CA ALA A 36 -58.16 6.23 -38.10
C ALA A 36 -57.88 4.73 -38.21
N ILE A 37 -58.70 3.93 -37.53
CA ILE A 37 -58.73 2.47 -37.58
C ILE A 37 -60.20 2.07 -37.78
N ASN A 38 -60.49 1.29 -38.83
CA ASN A 38 -61.87 0.83 -39.15
C ASN A 38 -62.91 1.96 -39.12
N HIS A 39 -62.57 3.12 -39.70
CA HIS A 39 -63.36 4.36 -39.74
C HIS A 39 -63.59 5.08 -38.39
N HIS A 40 -63.11 4.55 -37.27
CA HIS A 40 -63.12 5.24 -35.97
C HIS A 40 -61.77 5.90 -35.68
N ARG A 41 -61.79 7.08 -35.04
CA ARG A 41 -60.55 7.77 -34.64
C ARG A 41 -60.11 7.27 -33.25
N VAL A 42 -58.87 6.80 -33.17
CA VAL A 42 -58.25 6.26 -31.96
C VAL A 42 -56.99 7.08 -31.66
N THR A 43 -56.79 7.43 -30.39
CA THR A 43 -55.59 8.14 -29.93
C THR A 43 -54.81 7.24 -28.98
N PHE A 44 -53.53 7.07 -29.27
CA PHE A 44 -52.58 6.29 -28.46
C PHE A 44 -51.63 7.24 -27.71
N SER A 45 -51.27 6.86 -26.49
CA SER A 45 -50.45 7.60 -25.54
C SER A 45 -49.27 6.74 -25.06
N LEU A 46 -48.22 7.36 -24.51
CA LEU A 46 -47.05 6.60 -24.01
C LEU A 46 -47.39 5.61 -22.89
N ASN A 47 -48.52 5.80 -22.21
CA ASN A 47 -48.93 5.05 -21.02
C ASN A 47 -49.91 3.91 -21.33
N ASP A 48 -50.20 3.62 -22.61
CA ASP A 48 -51.07 2.52 -23.00
C ASP A 48 -50.32 1.32 -23.61
N ASN A 49 -51.00 0.17 -23.59
CA ASN A 49 -50.45 -1.11 -24.06
C ASN A 49 -50.56 -1.28 -25.58
N SER A 50 -50.67 -0.21 -26.37
CA SER A 50 -50.66 -0.31 -27.85
C SER A 50 -49.27 -0.60 -28.41
N GLY A 51 -48.20 -0.35 -27.67
CA GLY A 51 -46.83 -0.37 -28.18
C GLY A 51 -46.41 0.93 -28.88
N TRP A 52 -47.23 1.98 -28.87
CA TRP A 52 -46.83 3.31 -29.34
C TRP A 52 -45.54 3.78 -28.65
N SER A 53 -45.43 3.61 -27.33
CA SER A 53 -44.24 3.97 -26.55
C SER A 53 -42.93 3.37 -27.07
N THR A 54 -42.96 2.16 -27.65
CA THR A 54 -41.80 1.49 -28.26
C THR A 54 -41.26 2.20 -29.51
N VAL A 55 -42.14 2.90 -30.26
CA VAL A 55 -41.81 3.55 -31.54
C VAL A 55 -41.88 5.08 -31.49
N ALA A 56 -42.49 5.65 -30.44
CA ALA A 56 -42.79 7.08 -30.32
C ALA A 56 -41.55 7.98 -30.22
N GLY A 57 -40.50 7.54 -29.50
CA GLY A 57 -39.40 8.40 -29.06
C GLY A 57 -38.80 9.31 -30.15
N PRO A 58 -38.33 8.78 -31.30
CA PRO A 58 -37.75 9.60 -32.37
C PRO A 58 -38.78 10.45 -33.12
N ILE A 59 -40.04 10.01 -33.15
CA ILE A 59 -41.14 10.72 -33.81
C ILE A 59 -41.53 11.94 -32.96
N LEU A 60 -41.71 11.77 -31.65
CA LEU A 60 -42.00 12.84 -30.70
C LEU A 60 -40.84 13.82 -30.54
N ALA A 61 -39.59 13.33 -30.48
CA ALA A 61 -38.42 14.20 -30.47
C ALA A 61 -38.31 15.03 -31.76
N ALA A 62 -38.71 14.47 -32.91
CA ALA A 62 -38.76 15.20 -34.17
C ALA A 62 -39.96 16.15 -34.28
N SER A 63 -41.12 15.84 -33.70
CA SER A 63 -42.27 16.74 -33.74
C SER A 63 -42.08 17.94 -32.83
N LYS A 64 -41.58 17.75 -31.60
CA LYS A 64 -41.30 18.86 -30.65
C LYS A 64 -40.30 19.88 -31.20
N VAL A 65 -39.29 19.43 -31.96
CA VAL A 65 -38.36 20.35 -32.66
C VAL A 65 -39.08 21.14 -33.76
N VAL A 66 -40.00 20.52 -34.50
CA VAL A 66 -40.76 21.17 -35.58
C VAL A 66 -41.82 22.16 -35.03
N THR A 67 -42.52 21.81 -33.95
CA THR A 67 -43.64 22.61 -33.39
C THR A 67 -43.22 23.52 -32.24
N SER A 68 -41.92 23.69 -32.02
CA SER A 68 -41.37 24.45 -30.88
C SER A 68 -41.93 24.05 -29.52
N ASN A 69 -42.10 22.73 -29.34
CA ASN A 69 -42.67 22.09 -28.14
C ASN A 69 -44.09 22.60 -27.78
N GLY A 70 -44.74 23.31 -28.70
CA GLY A 70 -46.06 23.88 -28.53
C GLY A 70 -47.20 22.88 -28.74
N GLN A 71 -48.42 23.40 -28.58
CA GLN A 71 -49.70 22.68 -28.76
C GLN A 71 -49.98 22.25 -30.21
N ASP A 72 -49.14 22.67 -31.16
CA ASP A 72 -49.41 22.51 -32.58
C ASP A 72 -49.18 21.07 -33.06
N THR A 73 -49.98 20.61 -34.02
CA THR A 73 -50.00 19.19 -34.43
C THR A 73 -49.29 18.96 -35.77
N VAL A 74 -48.73 17.76 -35.94
CA VAL A 74 -48.00 17.36 -37.15
C VAL A 74 -48.73 16.23 -37.84
N HIS A 75 -49.19 16.42 -39.07
CA HIS A 75 -49.78 15.34 -39.87
C HIS A 75 -48.67 14.51 -40.51
N TYR A 76 -48.93 13.22 -40.73
CA TYR A 76 -47.93 12.31 -41.33
C TYR A 76 -47.46 12.75 -42.73
N ASN A 77 -48.33 13.38 -43.52
CA ASN A 77 -47.99 13.86 -44.86
C ASN A 77 -47.07 15.10 -44.86
N ASP A 78 -47.20 15.99 -43.86
CA ASP A 78 -46.39 17.21 -43.69
C ASP A 78 -44.89 16.88 -43.66
N ALA A 79 -44.54 15.68 -43.17
CA ALA A 79 -43.16 15.20 -43.09
C ALA A 79 -42.53 14.80 -44.42
N PHE A 80 -43.28 14.78 -45.53
CA PHE A 80 -42.86 14.29 -46.84
C PHE A 80 -43.06 15.28 -47.99
N ILE A 81 -43.55 16.49 -47.68
CA ILE A 81 -43.67 17.62 -48.60
C ILE A 81 -42.65 18.70 -48.26
N ASP A 82 -42.33 19.54 -49.24
CA ASP A 82 -41.38 20.66 -49.18
C ASP A 82 -42.06 22.02 -48.87
N THR A 83 -43.36 21.99 -48.58
CA THR A 83 -44.20 23.15 -48.28
C THR A 83 -44.90 22.96 -46.92
N THR A 84 -45.08 24.05 -46.17
CA THR A 84 -45.81 24.03 -44.89
C THR A 84 -46.43 25.39 -44.60
N GLU A 85 -47.23 25.47 -43.55
CA GLU A 85 -47.99 26.68 -43.18
C GLU A 85 -47.07 27.80 -42.67
N LEU A 86 -47.37 29.04 -43.06
CA LEU A 86 -46.57 30.23 -42.73
C LEU A 86 -46.38 30.41 -41.21
N GLY A 87 -47.42 30.11 -40.41
CA GLY A 87 -47.33 30.12 -38.94
C GLY A 87 -46.29 29.15 -38.40
N LYS A 88 -46.28 27.90 -38.87
CA LYS A 88 -45.30 26.88 -38.44
C LYS A 88 -43.86 27.27 -38.81
N VAL A 89 -43.66 27.93 -39.95
CA VAL A 89 -42.34 28.51 -40.31
C VAL A 89 -41.98 29.64 -39.34
N ALA A 90 -42.91 30.54 -39.03
CA ALA A 90 -42.70 31.65 -38.09
C ALA A 90 -42.36 31.14 -36.68
N ASP A 91 -43.10 30.17 -36.16
CA ASP A 91 -42.89 29.55 -34.84
C ASP A 91 -41.60 28.75 -34.75
N PHE A 92 -41.15 28.14 -35.85
CA PHE A 92 -39.88 27.42 -35.91
C PHE A 92 -38.68 28.38 -35.79
N TYR A 93 -38.78 29.60 -36.34
CA TYR A 93 -37.75 30.64 -36.26
C TYR A 93 -38.00 31.69 -35.14
N GLY A 94 -39.05 31.53 -34.33
CA GLY A 94 -39.33 32.40 -33.18
C GLY A 94 -39.91 33.78 -33.53
N VAL A 95 -40.63 33.90 -34.64
CA VAL A 95 -41.23 35.16 -35.15
C VAL A 95 -42.77 35.11 -35.34
N PRO A 96 -43.55 34.52 -34.40
CA PRO A 96 -44.97 34.14 -34.57
C PRO A 96 -45.85 35.21 -35.23
N ASP A 97 -45.85 36.42 -34.67
CA ASP A 97 -46.81 37.47 -35.03
C ASP A 97 -46.57 38.13 -36.40
N LEU A 98 -45.43 37.83 -37.05
CA LEU A 98 -45.01 38.38 -38.34
C LEU A 98 -45.27 39.90 -38.48
N ALA A 99 -44.97 40.66 -37.42
CA ALA A 99 -45.25 42.08 -37.34
C ALA A 99 -44.60 42.86 -38.52
N PRO A 100 -45.18 43.98 -39.00
CA PRO A 100 -44.68 44.69 -40.18
C PRO A 100 -43.21 45.14 -40.10
N ALA A 101 -42.69 45.40 -38.90
CA ALA A 101 -41.28 45.66 -38.68
C ALA A 101 -40.40 44.42 -38.93
N THR A 102 -40.81 43.26 -38.42
CA THR A 102 -40.14 41.96 -38.62
C THR A 102 -40.14 41.56 -40.09
N VAL A 103 -41.27 41.71 -40.79
CA VAL A 103 -41.37 41.42 -42.23
C VAL A 103 -40.44 42.32 -43.04
N LYS A 104 -40.40 43.62 -42.74
CA LYS A 104 -39.50 44.58 -43.40
C LYS A 104 -38.02 44.28 -43.14
N GLU A 105 -37.68 43.81 -41.94
CA GLU A 105 -36.31 43.42 -41.59
C GLU A 105 -35.91 42.11 -42.27
N LEU A 106 -36.80 41.12 -42.35
CA LEU A 106 -36.57 39.87 -43.10
C LEU A 106 -36.38 40.11 -44.60
N ASP A 107 -37.13 41.02 -45.21
CA ASP A 107 -36.94 41.41 -46.63
C ASP A 107 -35.59 42.13 -46.84
N ARG A 108 -35.18 42.96 -45.87
CA ARG A 108 -33.90 43.70 -45.87
C ARG A 108 -32.69 42.78 -45.71
N THR A 109 -32.73 41.81 -44.80
CA THR A 109 -31.58 40.95 -44.46
C THR A 109 -31.55 39.64 -45.24
N ARG A 110 -32.72 39.13 -45.63
CA ARG A 110 -32.95 37.78 -46.19
C ARG A 110 -32.51 36.64 -45.24
N THR A 111 -32.47 36.91 -43.94
CA THR A 111 -32.04 35.95 -42.90
C THR A 111 -32.89 36.10 -41.65
N PHE A 112 -33.29 34.97 -41.04
CA PHE A 112 -33.86 34.98 -39.68
C PHE A 112 -32.81 35.42 -38.65
N ALA A 113 -33.28 36.04 -37.56
CA ALA A 113 -32.39 36.48 -36.47
C ALA A 113 -31.81 35.27 -35.70
N PRO A 114 -30.57 35.37 -35.17
CA PRO A 114 -30.02 34.33 -34.30
C PRO A 114 -30.85 34.14 -33.04
N ILE A 115 -31.25 32.90 -32.77
CA ILE A 115 -32.03 32.53 -31.59
C ILE A 115 -31.12 32.49 -30.36
N ALA A 116 -31.55 33.13 -29.27
CA ALA A 116 -30.78 33.21 -28.03
C ALA A 116 -30.57 31.83 -27.37
N SER A 117 -29.41 31.63 -26.73
CA SER A 117 -29.09 30.41 -25.98
C SER A 117 -30.00 30.17 -24.75
N THR A 118 -30.71 31.20 -24.30
CA THR A 118 -31.71 31.12 -23.22
C THR A 118 -33.07 30.59 -23.69
N ASP A 119 -33.29 30.42 -24.99
CA ASP A 119 -34.51 29.82 -25.54
C ASP A 119 -34.42 28.29 -25.46
N THR A 120 -35.07 27.71 -24.45
CA THR A 120 -35.00 26.28 -24.11
C THR A 120 -35.43 25.37 -25.25
N ASP A 121 -36.38 25.80 -26.08
CA ASP A 121 -37.05 24.97 -27.07
C ASP A 121 -36.50 25.24 -28.49
N ARG A 122 -35.83 26.38 -28.70
CA ARG A 122 -35.29 26.80 -30.01
C ARG A 122 -33.78 26.99 -30.10
N SER A 123 -33.03 26.93 -28.99
CA SER A 123 -31.57 27.17 -28.98
C SER A 123 -30.75 26.25 -29.92
N PRO A 124 -29.52 26.65 -30.31
CA PRO A 124 -28.62 25.83 -31.12
C PRO A 124 -28.29 24.45 -30.52
N ALA A 125 -28.37 24.28 -29.19
CA ALA A 125 -28.18 22.99 -28.54
C ALA A 125 -29.32 21.98 -28.81
N VAL A 126 -30.50 22.47 -29.22
CA VAL A 126 -31.69 21.65 -29.53
C VAL A 126 -31.93 21.55 -31.04
N ARG A 127 -31.51 22.56 -31.83
CA ARG A 127 -31.81 22.65 -33.28
C ARG A 127 -30.61 22.77 -34.22
N GLY A 128 -29.41 23.02 -33.70
CA GLY A 128 -28.21 23.16 -34.52
C GLY A 128 -27.78 21.84 -35.18
N GLU A 129 -26.80 21.92 -36.08
CA GLU A 129 -26.32 20.77 -36.85
C GLU A 129 -25.91 19.58 -35.98
N GLN A 130 -25.32 19.83 -34.80
CA GLN A 130 -24.97 18.77 -33.85
C GLN A 130 -26.21 18.07 -33.28
N ALA A 131 -27.26 18.81 -32.90
CA ALA A 131 -28.51 18.24 -32.40
C ALA A 131 -29.25 17.44 -33.48
N LEU A 132 -29.28 17.98 -34.71
CA LEU A 132 -29.81 17.29 -35.88
C LEU A 132 -29.01 16.01 -36.19
N ALA A 133 -27.68 16.05 -36.13
CA ALA A 133 -26.82 14.89 -36.33
C ALA A 133 -27.02 13.82 -35.23
N VAL A 134 -27.18 14.22 -33.96
CA VAL A 134 -27.54 13.30 -32.87
C VAL A 134 -28.90 12.64 -33.14
N GLN A 135 -29.92 13.41 -33.53
CA GLN A 135 -31.25 12.87 -33.82
C GLN A 135 -31.24 11.93 -35.06
N GLN A 136 -30.49 12.27 -36.11
CA GLN A 136 -30.27 11.41 -37.28
C GLN A 136 -29.54 10.11 -36.91
N ARG A 137 -28.47 10.19 -36.09
CA ARG A 137 -27.76 9.01 -35.55
C ARG A 137 -28.70 8.12 -34.74
N THR A 138 -29.54 8.69 -33.87
CA THR A 138 -30.53 7.95 -33.08
C THR A 138 -31.51 7.19 -33.97
N VAL A 139 -32.06 7.84 -35.01
CA VAL A 139 -32.96 7.17 -35.98
C VAL A 139 -32.20 6.07 -36.74
N ALA A 140 -31.01 6.35 -37.28
CA ALA A 140 -30.20 5.37 -38.00
C ALA A 140 -29.81 4.16 -37.11
N ASN A 141 -29.60 4.38 -35.80
CA ASN A 141 -29.33 3.33 -34.82
C ASN A 141 -30.58 2.54 -34.41
N ILE A 142 -31.78 3.02 -34.71
CA ILE A 142 -33.03 2.24 -34.59
C ILE A 142 -33.26 1.41 -35.86
N TYR A 143 -33.03 1.97 -37.04
CA TYR A 143 -32.95 1.18 -38.29
C TYR A 143 -31.94 0.02 -38.16
N LYS A 144 -30.71 0.28 -37.71
CA LYS A 144 -29.67 -0.74 -37.45
C LYS A 144 -29.94 -1.64 -36.24
N ARG A 145 -30.99 -1.38 -35.46
CA ARG A 145 -31.55 -2.33 -34.48
C ARG A 145 -32.60 -3.20 -35.15
N HIS A 146 -33.55 -2.63 -35.90
CA HIS A 146 -34.52 -3.38 -36.69
C HIS A 146 -33.84 -4.38 -37.64
N GLU A 147 -32.81 -3.97 -38.37
CA GLU A 147 -32.04 -4.85 -39.27
C GLU A 147 -31.44 -6.07 -38.53
N ARG A 148 -31.06 -5.91 -37.26
CA ARG A 148 -30.54 -6.95 -36.35
C ARG A 148 -31.61 -7.73 -35.59
N ILE A 149 -32.86 -7.27 -35.59
CA ILE A 149 -34.01 -7.97 -35.00
C ILE A 149 -34.72 -8.79 -36.10
N ALA A 150 -34.80 -8.27 -37.32
CA ALA A 150 -35.30 -8.95 -38.51
C ALA A 150 -34.35 -10.06 -39.03
N HIS A 151 -33.06 -10.00 -38.68
CA HIS A 151 -32.07 -11.05 -38.95
C HIS A 151 -31.44 -11.52 -37.62
N PRO A 152 -31.86 -12.66 -37.05
CA PRO A 152 -31.58 -13.04 -35.65
C PRO A 152 -30.15 -13.53 -35.34
N ALA A 153 -29.19 -13.25 -36.22
CA ALA A 153 -27.77 -13.38 -35.95
C ALA A 153 -27.12 -12.03 -36.30
N ALA A 154 -26.34 -11.44 -35.39
CA ALA A 154 -25.65 -10.20 -35.73
C ALA A 154 -24.62 -10.48 -36.85
N PRO A 155 -24.31 -9.51 -37.71
CA PRO A 155 -23.36 -9.71 -38.79
C PRO A 155 -22.04 -10.30 -38.25
N GLY A 156 -21.62 -11.43 -38.82
CA GLY A 156 -20.41 -12.16 -38.42
C GLY A 156 -20.57 -13.19 -37.29
N ASP A 157 -21.69 -13.24 -36.57
CA ASP A 157 -21.86 -14.20 -35.45
C ASP A 157 -21.70 -15.65 -35.92
N ALA A 158 -22.13 -15.98 -37.15
CA ALA A 158 -21.93 -17.30 -37.74
C ALA A 158 -20.45 -17.70 -37.91
N GLU A 159 -19.56 -16.75 -38.24
CA GLU A 159 -18.12 -16.98 -38.31
C GLU A 159 -17.51 -17.06 -36.90
N LEU A 160 -17.97 -16.21 -35.97
CA LEU A 160 -17.52 -16.23 -34.58
C LEU A 160 -17.88 -17.54 -33.88
N VAL A 161 -19.11 -18.02 -34.04
CA VAL A 161 -19.55 -19.33 -33.51
C VAL A 161 -18.73 -20.45 -34.11
N GLN A 162 -18.49 -20.47 -35.42
CA GLN A 162 -17.63 -21.48 -36.06
C GLN A 162 -16.19 -21.43 -35.55
N ASN A 163 -15.65 -20.24 -35.26
CA ASN A 163 -14.33 -20.09 -34.66
C ASN A 163 -14.29 -20.56 -33.20
N PHE A 164 -15.32 -20.23 -32.42
CA PHE A 164 -15.47 -20.57 -31.01
C PHE A 164 -15.64 -22.09 -30.81
N THR A 165 -16.59 -22.71 -31.52
CA THR A 165 -16.85 -24.15 -31.41
C THR A 165 -15.67 -25.00 -31.88
N ARG A 166 -14.89 -24.56 -32.87
CA ARG A 166 -13.66 -25.25 -33.31
C ARG A 166 -12.61 -25.33 -32.20
N GLU A 167 -12.37 -24.23 -31.48
CA GLU A 167 -11.40 -24.25 -30.37
C GLU A 167 -11.95 -25.02 -29.16
N TRP A 168 -13.25 -24.93 -28.88
CA TRP A 168 -13.92 -25.76 -27.87
C TRP A 168 -13.85 -27.26 -28.21
N GLN A 169 -13.98 -27.64 -29.48
CA GLN A 169 -13.81 -29.02 -29.94
C GLN A 169 -12.41 -29.56 -29.59
N LYS A 170 -11.34 -28.74 -29.73
CA LYS A 170 -9.99 -29.12 -29.30
C LYS A 170 -9.92 -29.39 -27.78
N LYS A 171 -10.53 -28.54 -26.95
CA LYS A 171 -10.68 -28.79 -25.49
C LYS A 171 -11.36 -30.14 -25.24
N THR A 172 -12.48 -30.43 -25.92
CA THR A 172 -13.22 -31.71 -25.74
C THR A 172 -12.48 -32.94 -26.29
N ALA A 173 -11.40 -32.76 -27.06
CA ALA A 173 -10.52 -33.81 -27.53
C ALA A 173 -9.23 -33.95 -26.69
N GLY A 174 -9.09 -33.19 -25.60
CA GLY A 174 -7.92 -33.21 -24.72
C GLY A 174 -6.73 -32.39 -25.24
N GLY A 175 -6.91 -31.52 -26.24
CA GLY A 175 -5.90 -30.59 -26.74
C GLY A 175 -6.09 -29.17 -26.21
N VAL A 176 -4.98 -28.43 -26.07
CA VAL A 176 -5.00 -27.03 -25.62
C VAL A 176 -5.74 -26.15 -26.65
N PRO A 177 -6.81 -25.40 -26.26
CA PRO A 177 -7.53 -24.54 -27.19
C PRO A 177 -6.74 -23.25 -27.50
N GLY A 178 -6.81 -22.80 -28.75
CA GLY A 178 -6.17 -21.56 -29.21
C GLY A 178 -7.05 -20.32 -29.02
N MET A 179 -6.52 -19.17 -29.43
CA MET A 179 -7.28 -17.91 -29.46
C MET A 179 -8.39 -17.96 -30.52
N VAL A 180 -9.59 -17.53 -30.14
CA VAL A 180 -10.76 -17.47 -31.01
C VAL A 180 -10.70 -16.19 -31.85
N LYS A 181 -10.60 -16.32 -33.17
CA LYS A 181 -10.67 -15.18 -34.11
C LYS A 181 -12.05 -14.53 -34.06
N VAL A 182 -12.10 -13.23 -33.78
CA VAL A 182 -13.34 -12.44 -33.67
C VAL A 182 -13.52 -11.54 -34.91
N PRO A 183 -14.63 -11.67 -35.67
CA PRO A 183 -14.92 -10.78 -36.79
C PRO A 183 -15.31 -9.37 -36.29
N THR A 184 -14.82 -8.32 -36.93
CA THR A 184 -15.01 -6.90 -36.52
C THR A 184 -16.48 -6.46 -36.47
N GLN A 185 -17.32 -7.10 -37.28
CA GLN A 185 -18.73 -6.79 -37.42
C GLN A 185 -19.61 -7.30 -36.25
N THR A 186 -19.15 -8.25 -35.44
CA THR A 186 -19.89 -8.75 -34.27
C THR A 186 -19.93 -7.72 -33.13
N VAL A 187 -20.77 -7.93 -32.12
CA VAL A 187 -20.82 -7.01 -30.96
C VAL A 187 -19.49 -7.02 -30.21
N LEU A 188 -18.94 -8.21 -29.90
CA LEU A 188 -17.60 -8.33 -29.30
C LEU A 188 -16.52 -7.71 -30.21
N GLY A 189 -16.62 -7.89 -31.53
CA GLY A 189 -15.71 -7.27 -32.50
C GLY A 189 -15.72 -5.74 -32.44
N GLN A 190 -16.88 -5.11 -32.29
CA GLN A 190 -17.00 -3.65 -32.17
C GLN A 190 -16.38 -3.12 -30.87
N TRP A 191 -16.53 -3.85 -29.75
CA TRP A 191 -15.88 -3.50 -28.48
C TRP A 191 -14.36 -3.72 -28.50
N LEU A 192 -13.88 -4.83 -29.08
CA LEU A 192 -12.45 -5.08 -29.29
C LEU A 192 -11.80 -4.05 -30.23
N ALA A 193 -12.52 -3.60 -31.26
CA ALA A 193 -12.05 -2.55 -32.16
C ALA A 193 -11.93 -1.19 -31.45
N LEU A 194 -12.89 -0.84 -30.58
CA LEU A 194 -12.79 0.37 -29.74
C LEU A 194 -11.60 0.26 -28.78
N TYR A 195 -11.47 -0.84 -28.03
CA TYR A 195 -10.35 -1.09 -27.12
C TYR A 195 -8.99 -0.95 -27.83
N ARG A 196 -8.87 -1.55 -29.02
CA ARG A 196 -7.69 -1.40 -29.88
C ARG A 196 -7.45 0.06 -30.27
N SER A 197 -8.46 0.81 -30.72
CA SER A 197 -8.28 2.22 -31.08
C SER A 197 -7.89 3.11 -29.89
N GLU A 198 -8.32 2.77 -28.67
CA GLU A 198 -7.86 3.44 -27.45
C GLU A 198 -6.40 3.08 -27.13
N LEU A 199 -5.99 1.81 -27.26
CA LEU A 199 -4.58 1.39 -27.14
C LEU A 199 -3.67 2.05 -28.18
N GLU A 200 -4.16 2.26 -29.40
CA GLU A 200 -3.43 2.86 -30.52
C GLU A 200 -3.37 4.40 -30.45
N ARG A 201 -4.00 5.07 -29.46
CA ARG A 201 -3.94 6.54 -29.35
C ARG A 201 -2.51 7.04 -29.08
N PRO A 202 -2.13 8.23 -29.61
CA PRO A 202 -0.79 8.79 -29.47
C PRO A 202 -0.27 8.91 -28.03
N VAL A 203 -1.14 9.20 -27.05
CA VAL A 203 -0.76 9.33 -25.63
C VAL A 203 -0.48 7.98 -24.98
N VAL A 204 -1.28 6.95 -25.27
CA VAL A 204 -1.07 5.57 -24.78
C VAL A 204 0.17 4.97 -25.45
N GLN A 205 0.29 5.11 -26.77
CA GLN A 205 1.46 4.68 -27.53
C GLN A 205 2.74 5.45 -27.13
N GLY A 206 2.62 6.71 -26.71
CA GLY A 206 3.71 7.47 -26.10
C GLY A 206 4.17 6.81 -24.80
N TRP A 207 3.26 6.63 -23.85
CA TRP A 207 3.53 6.01 -22.56
C TRP A 207 4.12 4.59 -22.67
N LEU A 208 3.59 3.75 -23.56
CA LEU A 208 4.13 2.39 -23.82
C LEU A 208 5.59 2.43 -24.25
N ARG A 209 5.97 3.36 -25.14
CA ARG A 209 7.38 3.54 -25.58
C ARG A 209 8.26 4.09 -24.46
N GLU A 210 7.77 5.03 -23.67
CA GLU A 210 8.51 5.61 -22.53
C GLU A 210 8.77 4.58 -21.43
N GLN A 211 7.79 3.72 -21.13
CA GLN A 211 7.95 2.59 -20.20
C GLN A 211 8.65 1.37 -20.82
N LYS A 212 9.04 1.45 -22.11
CA LYS A 212 9.63 0.35 -22.91
C LYS A 212 8.83 -0.95 -22.90
N ILE A 213 7.51 -0.85 -22.85
CA ILE A 213 6.60 -1.99 -22.85
C ILE A 213 6.48 -2.55 -24.27
N ASP A 214 6.61 -3.87 -24.44
CA ASP A 214 6.17 -4.55 -25.66
C ASP A 214 4.62 -4.60 -25.70
N PRO A 215 3.96 -3.88 -26.63
CA PRO A 215 2.49 -3.85 -26.69
C PRO A 215 1.86 -5.22 -26.98
N GLY A 216 2.61 -6.17 -27.56
CA GLY A 216 2.16 -7.54 -27.80
C GLY A 216 2.04 -8.40 -26.54
N THR A 217 2.52 -7.90 -25.40
CA THR A 217 2.55 -8.63 -24.11
C THR A 217 1.60 -8.08 -23.05
N LEU A 218 0.82 -7.05 -23.39
CA LEU A 218 -0.12 -6.38 -22.48
C LEU A 218 -1.24 -7.32 -21.99
N LYS A 219 -1.22 -7.62 -20.69
CA LYS A 219 -2.37 -8.15 -19.93
C LYS A 219 -2.91 -7.06 -19.00
N ILE A 220 -4.22 -6.83 -19.01
CA ILE A 220 -4.90 -5.85 -18.16
C ILE A 220 -6.04 -6.54 -17.41
N THR A 221 -6.07 -6.41 -16.08
CA THR A 221 -7.13 -6.94 -15.22
C THR A 221 -8.15 -5.82 -14.93
N PRO A 222 -9.37 -5.85 -15.52
CA PRO A 222 -10.24 -4.67 -15.59
C PRO A 222 -10.82 -4.19 -14.25
N SER A 223 -10.86 -5.09 -13.27
CA SER A 223 -11.41 -4.88 -11.93
C SER A 223 -10.44 -4.18 -10.98
N THR A 224 -9.19 -4.65 -10.91
CA THR A 224 -8.13 -4.09 -10.07
C THR A 224 -7.39 -2.93 -10.74
N GLY A 225 -7.55 -2.79 -12.05
CA GLY A 225 -6.78 -1.83 -12.86
C GLY A 225 -5.32 -2.20 -13.05
N ALA A 226 -4.90 -3.39 -12.61
CA ALA A 226 -3.53 -3.88 -12.78
C ALA A 226 -3.22 -4.15 -14.26
N LEU A 227 -2.00 -3.82 -14.67
CA LEU A 227 -1.43 -4.11 -15.98
C LEU A 227 -0.13 -4.90 -15.77
N SER A 228 0.07 -5.97 -16.54
CA SER A 228 1.36 -6.65 -16.62
C SER A 228 1.81 -6.80 -18.06
N ALA A 229 3.10 -6.60 -18.31
CA ALA A 229 3.70 -6.63 -19.63
C ALA A 229 5.21 -6.86 -19.57
N SER A 230 5.81 -7.25 -20.69
CA SER A 230 7.26 -7.32 -20.86
C SER A 230 7.85 -5.92 -21.04
N VAL A 231 8.86 -5.59 -20.23
CA VAL A 231 9.65 -4.37 -20.27
C VAL A 231 11.13 -4.77 -20.38
N ASP A 232 11.79 -4.37 -21.47
CA ASP A 232 13.15 -4.82 -21.83
C ASP A 232 13.35 -6.36 -21.75
N GLY A 233 12.28 -7.15 -21.94
CA GLY A 233 12.28 -8.62 -21.87
C GLY A 233 11.92 -9.23 -20.50
N VAL A 234 11.63 -8.42 -19.48
CA VAL A 234 11.27 -8.86 -18.12
C VAL A 234 9.80 -8.54 -17.85
N LEU A 235 9.02 -9.47 -17.27
CA LEU A 235 7.65 -9.17 -16.86
C LEU A 235 7.65 -8.14 -15.73
N LYS A 236 6.99 -7.01 -15.96
CA LYS A 236 6.77 -5.94 -14.99
C LYS A 236 5.27 -5.75 -14.75
N HIS A 237 4.91 -5.47 -13.50
CA HIS A 237 3.56 -5.12 -13.08
C HIS A 237 3.43 -3.61 -12.87
N PHE A 238 2.24 -3.10 -13.13
CA PHE A 238 1.84 -1.70 -13.01
C PHE A 238 0.46 -1.63 -12.33
N SER A 239 0.20 -0.60 -11.53
CA SER A 239 -1.04 -0.42 -10.78
C SER A 239 -1.61 0.99 -10.94
N LEU A 240 -2.88 1.19 -10.56
CA LEU A 240 -3.50 2.51 -10.44
C LEU A 240 -2.97 3.33 -9.23
N THR A 241 -1.90 2.87 -8.59
CA THR A 241 -1.24 3.49 -7.43
C THR A 241 0.28 3.61 -7.60
N ASP A 242 0.83 3.27 -8.76
CA ASP A 242 2.24 3.44 -9.06
C ASP A 242 2.56 4.82 -9.67
N SER A 243 3.85 5.15 -9.71
CA SER A 243 4.40 6.41 -10.22
C SER A 243 4.64 6.45 -11.74
N SER A 244 4.25 5.42 -12.51
CA SER A 244 4.51 5.31 -13.95
C SER A 244 3.66 6.24 -14.81
N GLY A 245 2.54 6.73 -14.26
CA GLY A 245 1.52 7.47 -14.99
C GLY A 245 0.45 6.60 -15.66
N TRP A 246 0.45 5.28 -15.45
CA TRP A 246 -0.61 4.36 -15.92
C TRP A 246 -2.01 4.87 -15.56
N ARG A 247 -2.21 5.29 -14.30
CA ARG A 247 -3.49 5.81 -13.78
C ARG A 247 -4.11 6.90 -14.67
N GLN A 248 -3.31 7.83 -15.18
CA GLN A 248 -3.80 8.97 -15.99
C GLN A 248 -4.19 8.60 -17.43
N ILE A 249 -3.91 7.37 -17.90
CA ILE A 249 -4.33 6.86 -19.22
C ILE A 249 -5.21 5.60 -19.15
N ALA A 250 -5.27 4.93 -18.00
CA ALA A 250 -5.95 3.64 -17.83
C ALA A 250 -7.48 3.72 -17.91
N GLY A 251 -8.08 4.83 -17.50
CA GLY A 251 -9.53 5.00 -17.32
C GLY A 251 -10.38 4.43 -18.46
N PRO A 252 -10.27 4.94 -19.70
CA PRO A 252 -11.06 4.47 -20.83
C PRO A 252 -10.79 3.02 -21.21
N LEU A 253 -9.52 2.57 -21.15
CA LEU A 253 -9.14 1.18 -21.42
C LEU A 253 -9.82 0.22 -20.44
N LEU A 254 -9.79 0.53 -19.14
CA LEU A 254 -10.43 -0.26 -18.10
C LEU A 254 -11.95 -0.24 -18.22
N GLU A 255 -12.54 0.92 -18.49
CA GLU A 255 -13.99 1.07 -18.71
C GLU A 255 -14.53 0.31 -19.92
N ILE A 256 -13.72 0.16 -20.97
CA ILE A 256 -14.02 -0.70 -22.12
C ILE A 256 -13.76 -2.18 -21.77
N ALA A 257 -12.65 -2.48 -21.11
CA ALA A 257 -12.27 -3.84 -20.75
C ALA A 257 -13.26 -4.50 -19.79
N LYS A 258 -13.85 -3.75 -18.84
CA LYS A 258 -14.95 -4.21 -17.96
C LYS A 258 -16.21 -4.63 -18.74
N VAL A 259 -16.44 -4.10 -19.94
CA VAL A 259 -17.56 -4.52 -20.82
C VAL A 259 -17.21 -5.78 -21.61
N ILE A 260 -15.92 -5.99 -21.92
CA ILE A 260 -15.43 -7.16 -22.66
C ILE A 260 -15.25 -8.38 -21.73
N ALA A 261 -14.75 -8.15 -20.51
CA ALA A 261 -14.53 -9.14 -19.46
C ALA A 261 -15.07 -8.59 -18.12
N PRO A 262 -16.35 -8.85 -17.78
CA PRO A 262 -17.00 -8.28 -16.60
C PRO A 262 -16.68 -9.01 -15.28
N ASP A 263 -16.04 -10.18 -15.34
CA ASP A 263 -15.71 -10.99 -14.15
C ASP A 263 -14.59 -10.33 -13.32
N ALA A 264 -14.83 -10.17 -12.01
CA ALA A 264 -14.03 -9.34 -11.11
C ALA A 264 -12.56 -9.78 -10.87
N ASN A 265 -12.09 -10.90 -11.45
CA ASN A 265 -10.70 -11.37 -11.34
C ASN A 265 -10.07 -11.80 -12.68
N GLN A 266 -10.75 -11.64 -13.83
CA GLN A 266 -10.21 -12.15 -15.09
C GLN A 266 -9.32 -11.13 -15.83
N PRO A 267 -8.05 -11.45 -16.15
CA PRO A 267 -7.25 -10.63 -17.07
C PRO A 267 -7.80 -10.71 -18.51
N LEU A 268 -7.86 -9.56 -19.18
CA LEU A 268 -8.33 -9.46 -20.57
C LEU A 268 -7.29 -10.02 -21.55
N ASN A 269 -7.38 -11.33 -21.82
CA ASN A 269 -6.54 -12.03 -22.77
C ASN A 269 -7.07 -11.89 -24.21
N VAL A 270 -6.48 -10.93 -24.95
CA VAL A 270 -6.82 -10.56 -26.34
C VAL A 270 -5.55 -10.39 -27.18
N SER A 271 -5.67 -10.53 -28.49
CA SER A 271 -4.56 -10.40 -29.44
C SER A 271 -4.96 -9.60 -30.68
N PHE A 272 -4.09 -8.68 -31.09
CA PHE A 272 -4.30 -7.76 -32.21
C PHE A 272 -3.22 -7.97 -33.29
N GLY A 273 -3.57 -8.74 -34.31
CA GLY A 273 -2.78 -8.86 -35.54
C GLY A 273 -3.10 -7.72 -36.52
N THR A 274 -2.27 -7.59 -37.56
CA THR A 274 -2.34 -6.49 -38.55
C THR A 274 -3.74 -6.32 -39.17
N ASN A 275 -4.46 -7.42 -39.41
CA ASN A 275 -5.84 -7.43 -39.93
C ASN A 275 -6.75 -8.44 -39.18
N SER A 276 -6.48 -8.74 -37.91
CA SER A 276 -7.25 -9.73 -37.16
C SER A 276 -7.28 -9.46 -35.67
N MET A 277 -8.46 -9.60 -35.05
CA MET A 277 -8.64 -9.58 -33.61
C MET A 277 -8.94 -10.99 -33.12
N ALA A 278 -8.42 -11.37 -31.96
CA ALA A 278 -8.72 -12.65 -31.32
C ALA A 278 -8.81 -12.50 -29.80
N ALA A 279 -9.57 -13.37 -29.16
CA ALA A 279 -9.78 -13.40 -27.72
C ALA A 279 -9.74 -14.83 -27.19
N SER A 280 -9.49 -14.99 -25.88
CA SER A 280 -9.51 -16.32 -25.26
C SER A 280 -10.90 -16.98 -25.33
N LEU A 281 -10.95 -18.32 -25.29
CA LEU A 281 -12.20 -19.08 -25.27
C LEU A 281 -13.10 -18.67 -24.08
N LYS A 282 -12.49 -18.43 -22.89
CA LYS A 282 -13.16 -17.92 -21.68
C LYS A 282 -13.74 -16.51 -21.90
N THR A 283 -13.00 -15.60 -22.55
CA THR A 283 -13.46 -14.23 -22.87
C THR A 283 -14.67 -14.24 -23.80
N VAL A 284 -14.64 -15.01 -24.89
CA VAL A 284 -15.79 -15.09 -25.83
C VAL A 284 -17.00 -15.69 -25.13
N ALA A 285 -16.83 -16.76 -24.36
CA ALA A 285 -17.94 -17.39 -23.63
C ALA A 285 -18.58 -16.42 -22.62
N LYS A 286 -17.77 -15.74 -21.81
CA LYS A 286 -18.26 -14.78 -20.79
C LYS A 286 -18.97 -13.58 -21.41
N PHE A 287 -18.47 -13.02 -22.51
CA PHE A 287 -19.12 -11.89 -23.19
C PHE A 287 -20.53 -12.23 -23.68
N TYR A 288 -20.74 -13.45 -24.18
CA TYR A 288 -22.03 -13.95 -24.68
C TYR A 288 -22.79 -14.81 -23.64
N ALA A 289 -22.41 -14.76 -22.36
CA ALA A 289 -23.01 -15.52 -21.25
C ALA A 289 -23.18 -17.04 -21.54
N GLU A 290 -22.26 -17.61 -22.31
CA GLU A 290 -22.29 -19.00 -22.76
C GLU A 290 -21.90 -19.97 -21.62
N ARG A 291 -22.52 -21.16 -21.59
CA ARG A 291 -22.41 -22.12 -20.48
C ARG A 291 -21.38 -23.19 -20.82
N ASP A 292 -20.41 -23.47 -19.94
CA ASP A 292 -19.54 -24.66 -20.04
C ASP A 292 -20.26 -25.85 -19.36
N PRO A 293 -20.71 -26.89 -20.08
CA PRO A 293 -21.36 -28.03 -19.48
C PRO A 293 -20.34 -28.91 -18.72
N ALA A 294 -20.69 -29.34 -17.52
CA ALA A 294 -19.80 -30.06 -16.60
C ALA A 294 -19.25 -31.43 -17.09
N ASN A 295 -19.56 -31.86 -18.32
CA ASN A 295 -19.02 -33.06 -18.94
C ASN A 295 -18.83 -32.93 -20.46
N VAL A 296 -18.07 -33.86 -21.02
CA VAL A 296 -17.64 -33.84 -22.44
C VAL A 296 -18.82 -34.00 -23.40
N ASP A 297 -19.81 -34.83 -23.08
CA ASP A 297 -20.94 -35.09 -23.98
C ASP A 297 -21.99 -33.96 -23.95
N GLY A 298 -22.17 -33.30 -22.80
CA GLY A 298 -22.86 -32.01 -22.71
C GLY A 298 -22.16 -30.93 -23.54
N SER A 299 -20.83 -30.84 -23.46
CA SER A 299 -20.04 -29.93 -24.30
C SER A 299 -20.22 -30.21 -25.79
N ARG A 300 -20.12 -31.49 -26.22
CA ARG A 300 -20.37 -31.92 -27.61
C ARG A 300 -21.78 -31.57 -28.08
N THR A 301 -22.79 -31.79 -27.23
CA THR A 301 -24.19 -31.44 -27.52
C THR A 301 -24.37 -29.94 -27.71
N ARG A 302 -23.78 -29.12 -26.83
CA ARG A 302 -23.84 -27.65 -26.92
C ARG A 302 -23.10 -27.11 -28.15
N ILE A 303 -21.93 -27.67 -28.45
CA ILE A 303 -21.15 -27.40 -29.68
C ILE A 303 -21.99 -27.68 -30.93
N ALA A 304 -22.73 -28.79 -30.98
CA ALA A 304 -23.61 -29.12 -32.10
C ALA A 304 -24.80 -28.14 -32.20
N GLN A 305 -25.41 -27.78 -31.07
CA GLN A 305 -26.49 -26.80 -31.00
C GLN A 305 -26.04 -25.44 -31.59
N LEU A 306 -24.97 -24.86 -31.06
CA LEU A 306 -24.43 -23.58 -31.52
C LEU A 306 -24.08 -23.60 -33.02
N ASN A 307 -23.43 -24.65 -33.51
CA ASN A 307 -23.09 -24.79 -34.94
C ASN A 307 -24.32 -24.84 -35.87
N SER A 308 -25.48 -25.30 -35.37
CA SER A 308 -26.75 -25.28 -36.11
C SER A 308 -27.48 -23.93 -36.01
N GLN A 309 -27.44 -23.28 -34.84
CA GLN A 309 -28.05 -21.96 -34.59
C GLN A 309 -27.29 -20.83 -35.28
N LYS A 310 -25.96 -20.93 -35.41
CA LYS A 310 -25.05 -19.92 -35.97
C LYS A 310 -25.06 -18.56 -35.24
N THR A 311 -25.51 -18.56 -34.00
CA THR A 311 -25.54 -17.42 -33.07
C THR A 311 -25.44 -17.95 -31.63
N PHE A 312 -25.28 -17.06 -30.64
CA PHE A 312 -25.32 -17.38 -29.22
C PHE A 312 -26.74 -17.14 -28.66
N ASP A 313 -27.11 -17.81 -27.56
CA ASP A 313 -28.48 -17.70 -27.00
C ASP A 313 -28.73 -16.40 -26.22
N ALA A 314 -27.69 -15.70 -25.74
CA ALA A 314 -27.85 -14.51 -24.91
C ALA A 314 -27.89 -13.22 -25.76
N PRO A 315 -28.91 -12.35 -25.60
CA PRO A 315 -28.89 -11.02 -26.19
C PRO A 315 -27.83 -10.14 -25.50
N ALA A 316 -27.16 -9.28 -26.28
CA ALA A 316 -26.22 -8.32 -25.72
C ALA A 316 -26.94 -7.38 -24.72
N THR A 317 -26.37 -7.26 -23.52
CA THR A 317 -26.93 -6.43 -22.44
C THR A 317 -26.91 -4.93 -22.80
N GLU A 318 -27.67 -4.11 -22.08
CA GLU A 318 -27.64 -2.65 -22.28
C GLU A 318 -26.22 -2.06 -22.13
N LYS A 319 -25.42 -2.61 -21.19
CA LYS A 319 -24.01 -2.26 -20.98
C LYS A 319 -23.11 -2.61 -22.17
N GLN A 320 -23.50 -3.57 -23.01
CA GLN A 320 -22.80 -3.98 -24.24
C GLN A 320 -23.41 -3.35 -25.51
N SER A 321 -24.43 -2.51 -25.37
CA SER A 321 -25.17 -1.93 -26.50
C SER A 321 -24.36 -0.94 -27.34
N ALA A 322 -24.83 -0.65 -28.56
CA ALA A 322 -24.25 0.39 -29.41
C ALA A 322 -24.32 1.81 -28.77
N GLN A 323 -25.26 2.04 -27.84
CA GLN A 323 -25.36 3.30 -27.09
C GLN A 323 -24.29 3.37 -25.99
N ALA A 324 -24.02 2.26 -25.30
CA ALA A 324 -22.91 2.17 -24.36
C ALA A 324 -21.55 2.32 -25.08
N LEU A 325 -21.37 1.71 -26.26
CA LEU A 325 -20.17 1.84 -27.09
C LEU A 325 -19.89 3.30 -27.48
N GLU A 326 -20.90 4.03 -27.96
CA GLU A 326 -20.77 5.46 -28.31
C GLU A 326 -20.50 6.33 -27.07
N THR A 327 -21.12 5.99 -25.94
CA THR A 327 -20.92 6.67 -24.65
C THR A 327 -19.48 6.51 -24.15
N GLN A 328 -18.91 5.30 -24.21
CA GLN A 328 -17.51 5.08 -23.84
C GLN A 328 -16.56 5.77 -24.83
N ARG A 329 -16.85 5.83 -26.15
CA ARG A 329 -16.05 6.64 -27.09
C ARG A 329 -16.04 8.12 -26.72
N THR A 330 -17.20 8.72 -26.46
CA THR A 330 -17.31 10.14 -26.11
C THR A 330 -16.59 10.47 -24.79
N LYS A 331 -16.68 9.57 -23.80
CA LYS A 331 -15.88 9.67 -22.56
C LYS A 331 -14.38 9.58 -22.84
N ALA A 332 -13.94 8.60 -23.64
CA ALA A 332 -12.54 8.39 -23.97
C ALA A 332 -11.93 9.59 -24.71
N GLU A 333 -12.68 10.21 -25.63
CA GLU A 333 -12.28 11.42 -26.33
C GLU A 333 -12.04 12.59 -25.36
N LYS A 334 -12.91 12.82 -24.36
CA LYS A 334 -12.65 13.84 -23.33
C LYS A 334 -11.41 13.49 -22.49
N VAL A 335 -11.34 12.27 -21.97
CA VAL A 335 -10.23 11.86 -21.07
C VAL A 335 -8.88 11.96 -21.78
N TYR A 336 -8.77 11.47 -23.02
CA TYR A 336 -7.51 11.51 -23.78
C TYR A 336 -7.16 12.87 -24.38
N ALA A 337 -8.07 13.84 -24.40
CA ALA A 337 -7.73 15.25 -24.65
C ALA A 337 -7.01 15.89 -23.44
N GLU A 338 -7.40 15.53 -22.21
CA GLU A 338 -6.82 16.05 -20.97
C GLU A 338 -5.57 15.26 -20.53
N ALA A 339 -5.52 13.95 -20.85
CA ALA A 339 -4.48 13.02 -20.39
C ALA A 339 -3.01 13.45 -20.67
N PRO A 340 -2.65 14.07 -21.81
CA PRO A 340 -1.26 14.47 -22.07
C PRO A 340 -0.73 15.48 -21.04
N GLN A 341 -1.56 16.47 -20.64
CA GLN A 341 -1.17 17.48 -19.65
C GLN A 341 -1.10 16.86 -18.25
N LYS A 342 -2.10 16.02 -17.90
CA LYS A 342 -2.12 15.29 -16.63
C LYS A 342 -0.91 14.37 -16.47
N LEU A 343 -0.61 13.55 -17.50
CA LEU A 343 0.55 12.64 -17.52
C LEU A 343 1.89 13.40 -17.45
N ALA A 344 2.01 14.54 -18.15
CA ALA A 344 3.20 15.38 -18.06
C ALA A 344 3.39 15.94 -16.64
N PHE A 345 2.35 16.48 -16.00
CA PHE A 345 2.44 16.97 -14.62
C PHE A 345 2.67 15.84 -13.60
N THR A 346 2.07 14.65 -13.80
CA THR A 346 2.39 13.46 -12.98
C THR A 346 3.88 13.15 -13.05
N LYS A 347 4.48 13.10 -14.25
CA LYS A 347 5.93 12.82 -14.41
C LYS A 347 6.82 13.85 -13.72
N LEU A 348 6.47 15.13 -13.79
CA LEU A 348 7.21 16.19 -13.08
C LEU A 348 7.11 15.98 -11.56
N ALA A 349 5.90 15.76 -11.04
CA ALA A 349 5.69 15.54 -9.61
C ALA A 349 6.36 14.24 -9.10
N THR A 350 6.24 13.12 -9.82
CA THR A 350 6.87 11.85 -9.42
C THR A 350 8.38 11.85 -9.62
N GLY A 351 8.91 12.54 -10.63
CA GLY A 351 10.36 12.72 -10.83
C GLY A 351 11.00 13.53 -9.70
N VAL A 352 10.40 14.68 -9.35
CA VAL A 352 10.83 15.50 -8.20
C VAL A 352 10.66 14.73 -6.88
N ALA A 353 9.66 13.84 -6.75
CA ALA A 353 9.50 12.97 -5.58
C ALA A 353 10.60 11.91 -5.44
N GLN A 354 10.90 11.18 -6.53
CA GLN A 354 11.82 10.04 -6.52
C GLN A 354 13.28 10.45 -6.36
N ALA A 355 13.65 11.60 -6.92
CA ALA A 355 15.01 12.15 -6.83
C ALA A 355 15.20 13.09 -5.63
N TYR A 356 14.19 13.24 -4.76
CA TYR A 356 14.28 14.09 -3.57
C TYR A 356 15.37 13.56 -2.61
N PRO A 357 16.33 14.38 -2.14
CA PRO A 357 17.42 13.92 -1.29
C PRO A 357 16.92 13.22 -0.01
N ASN A 358 17.39 11.99 0.23
CA ASN A 358 17.00 11.19 1.40
C ASN A 358 18.25 10.77 2.19
N PRO A 359 18.66 11.55 3.21
CA PRO A 359 19.86 11.26 3.98
C PRO A 359 19.80 9.94 4.75
N ARG A 360 18.60 9.45 5.12
CA ARG A 360 18.47 8.13 5.76
C ARG A 360 18.74 7.00 4.78
N ALA A 361 18.20 7.09 3.56
CA ALA A 361 18.49 6.11 2.51
C ALA A 361 19.97 6.13 2.11
N GLU A 362 20.58 7.31 2.01
CA GLU A 362 22.01 7.46 1.78
C GLU A 362 22.84 6.88 2.94
N ALA A 363 22.49 7.19 4.19
CA ALA A 363 23.16 6.66 5.38
C ALA A 363 23.10 5.13 5.45
N ARG A 364 21.96 4.54 5.10
CA ARG A 364 21.80 3.09 4.98
C ARG A 364 22.69 2.52 3.87
N GLN A 365 22.70 3.15 2.70
CA GLN A 365 23.56 2.73 1.58
C GLN A 365 25.05 2.83 1.96
N GLN A 366 25.47 3.86 2.69
CA GLN A 366 26.85 3.96 3.18
C GLN A 366 27.17 2.89 4.23
N ALA A 367 26.27 2.61 5.19
CA ALA A 367 26.44 1.49 6.11
C ALA A 367 26.62 0.15 5.35
N GLU A 368 25.80 -0.11 4.34
CA GLU A 368 25.88 -1.31 3.51
C GLU A 368 27.16 -1.35 2.66
N ASN A 369 27.62 -0.23 2.11
CA ASN A 369 28.90 -0.13 1.42
C ASN A 369 30.08 -0.47 2.34
N ILE A 370 30.08 0.04 3.59
CA ILE A 370 31.10 -0.24 4.60
C ILE A 370 31.12 -1.73 4.95
N LEU A 371 29.95 -2.35 5.14
CA LEU A 371 29.83 -3.80 5.32
C LEU A 371 30.39 -4.58 4.13
N ARG A 372 30.02 -4.20 2.90
CA ARG A 372 30.48 -4.84 1.65
C ARG A 372 31.98 -4.66 1.39
N ALA A 373 32.59 -3.59 1.88
CA ALA A 373 34.01 -3.31 1.75
C ALA A 373 34.89 -4.04 2.79
N HIS A 374 34.36 -4.29 3.99
CA HIS A 374 35.15 -4.78 5.13
C HIS A 374 34.77 -6.17 5.68
N LEU A 375 33.63 -6.76 5.27
CA LEU A 375 33.30 -8.15 5.62
C LEU A 375 33.93 -9.19 4.68
N PRO A 376 34.35 -10.35 5.19
CA PRO A 376 34.60 -11.54 4.38
C PRO A 376 33.36 -11.91 3.53
N LYS A 377 33.58 -12.43 2.32
CA LYS A 377 32.48 -12.75 1.38
C LYS A 377 31.51 -13.80 1.93
N ASP A 378 32.01 -14.72 2.74
CA ASP A 378 31.27 -15.78 3.41
C ASP A 378 30.47 -15.28 4.62
N GLU A 379 30.94 -14.25 5.33
CA GLU A 379 30.15 -13.55 6.35
C GLU A 379 29.07 -12.68 5.71
N LEU A 380 29.43 -11.91 4.67
CA LEU A 380 28.50 -11.08 3.90
C LEU A 380 27.36 -11.90 3.30
N ALA A 381 27.64 -13.10 2.77
CA ALA A 381 26.63 -13.99 2.20
C ALA A 381 25.59 -14.50 3.22
N LYS A 382 25.89 -14.50 4.53
CA LYS A 382 24.92 -14.84 5.60
C LYS A 382 23.93 -13.71 5.88
N LEU A 383 24.22 -12.50 5.38
CA LEU A 383 23.43 -11.28 5.62
C LEU A 383 22.57 -10.88 4.42
N GLU A 384 22.63 -11.60 3.28
CA GLU A 384 21.82 -11.27 2.11
C GLU A 384 20.37 -11.79 2.23
N PRO A 385 19.34 -11.00 1.88
CA PRO A 385 19.41 -9.63 1.34
C PRO A 385 19.82 -8.60 2.39
N LEU A 386 20.93 -7.91 2.14
CA LEU A 386 21.55 -7.00 3.09
C LEU A 386 20.64 -5.79 3.34
N ASN A 387 20.42 -5.47 4.62
CA ASN A 387 19.66 -4.30 5.04
C ASN A 387 20.25 -3.73 6.34
N ALA A 388 20.88 -2.56 6.28
CA ALA A 388 21.48 -1.93 7.47
C ALA A 388 20.47 -1.35 8.49
N ASP A 389 19.18 -1.26 8.16
CA ASP A 389 18.12 -0.98 9.15
C ASP A 389 17.85 -2.21 10.07
N ASN A 390 18.26 -3.41 9.68
CA ASN A 390 18.09 -4.66 10.46
C ASN A 390 19.37 -5.09 11.20
N LEU A 391 20.44 -4.31 11.11
CA LEU A 391 21.74 -4.60 11.74
C LEU A 391 22.05 -3.50 12.76
N TYR A 392 22.62 -3.86 13.90
CA TYR A 392 22.64 -2.99 15.08
C TYR A 392 24.06 -2.81 15.63
N LEU A 393 24.46 -1.55 15.84
CA LEU A 393 25.59 -1.21 16.70
C LEU A 393 25.09 -1.12 18.14
N HIS A 394 25.44 -2.13 18.94
CA HIS A 394 25.12 -2.20 20.36
C HIS A 394 26.31 -1.75 21.19
N ARG A 395 26.05 -0.89 22.18
CA ARG A 395 26.99 -0.60 23.27
C ARG A 395 26.56 -1.30 24.54
N PHE A 396 27.54 -1.79 25.28
CA PHE A 396 27.36 -2.40 26.60
C PHE A 396 28.35 -1.73 27.56
N HIS A 397 27.97 -1.56 28.82
CA HIS A 397 28.94 -1.18 29.84
C HIS A 397 30.03 -2.26 29.93
N GLY A 398 31.32 -1.90 29.88
CA GLY A 398 32.43 -2.85 29.76
C GLY A 398 32.53 -3.96 30.83
N ASN A 399 31.80 -3.85 31.95
CA ASN A 399 31.68 -4.89 32.98
C ASN A 399 30.53 -5.90 32.75
N ALA A 400 29.68 -5.71 31.75
CA ALA A 400 28.46 -6.49 31.53
C ALA A 400 28.64 -7.78 30.69
N ALA A 401 29.88 -8.10 30.30
CA ALA A 401 30.18 -9.31 29.53
C ALA A 401 30.05 -10.57 30.38
N ALA A 402 28.99 -11.35 30.14
CA ALA A 402 28.75 -12.63 30.80
C ALA A 402 29.76 -13.71 30.37
N GLY A 403 30.32 -13.61 29.16
CA GLY A 403 31.32 -14.52 28.60
C GLY A 403 32.57 -13.79 28.07
N THR A 404 33.71 -14.50 28.08
CA THR A 404 34.87 -14.19 27.23
C THR A 404 35.10 -15.36 26.28
N THR A 405 35.23 -15.09 24.99
CA THR A 405 35.36 -16.11 23.94
C THR A 405 36.26 -15.63 22.80
N ASP A 406 36.77 -16.56 22.00
CA ASP A 406 37.64 -16.35 20.82
C ASP A 406 36.85 -16.44 19.50
N LYS A 407 35.57 -16.79 19.58
CA LYS A 407 34.69 -16.96 18.41
C LYS A 407 33.97 -15.68 17.99
N THR A 408 33.87 -14.70 18.89
CA THR A 408 33.40 -13.33 18.67
C THR A 408 34.59 -12.42 18.42
N LEU A 409 34.45 -11.42 17.55
CA LEU A 409 35.49 -10.42 17.30
C LEU A 409 35.65 -9.48 18.50
N SER A 410 34.56 -9.21 19.23
CA SER A 410 34.54 -8.44 20.49
C SER A 410 35.24 -9.12 21.68
N GLY A 411 35.67 -10.38 21.49
CA GLY A 411 36.22 -11.25 22.54
C GLY A 411 35.22 -11.66 23.64
N ARG A 412 33.94 -11.29 23.53
CA ARG A 412 32.97 -11.24 24.63
C ARG A 412 31.57 -11.67 24.21
N GLN A 413 30.72 -11.92 25.20
CA GLN A 413 29.33 -12.32 25.00
C GLN A 413 28.47 -11.73 26.13
N PHE A 414 27.33 -11.12 25.78
CA PHE A 414 26.48 -10.35 26.70
C PHE A 414 25.11 -11.01 26.88
N ASN A 415 24.71 -11.19 28.14
CA ASN A 415 23.38 -11.68 28.53
C ASN A 415 22.53 -10.57 29.18
N VAL A 416 22.82 -9.32 28.82
CA VAL A 416 22.01 -8.15 29.19
C VAL A 416 21.62 -7.41 27.92
N GLU A 417 20.57 -6.58 28.02
CA GLU A 417 20.22 -5.63 26.97
C GLU A 417 21.29 -4.52 26.84
N PRO A 418 21.51 -3.97 25.64
CA PRO A 418 22.50 -2.92 25.40
C PRO A 418 22.11 -1.60 26.08
N SER A 419 23.10 -0.83 26.52
CA SER A 419 22.90 0.51 27.09
C SER A 419 22.65 1.58 26.03
N LEU A 420 23.08 1.33 24.80
CA LEU A 420 22.67 2.07 23.60
C LEU A 420 22.57 1.08 22.44
N SER A 421 21.40 1.03 21.80
CA SER A 421 21.18 0.34 20.53
C SER A 421 20.91 1.38 19.46
N LYS A 422 21.64 1.30 18.33
CA LYS A 422 21.33 2.01 17.09
C LYS A 422 21.37 0.99 15.95
N THR A 423 20.48 1.11 14.96
CA THR A 423 20.70 0.48 13.66
C THR A 423 21.99 1.02 13.02
N LEU A 424 22.58 0.32 12.07
CA LEU A 424 23.77 0.83 11.38
C LEU A 424 23.44 2.08 10.54
N THR A 425 22.20 2.19 10.04
CA THR A 425 21.66 3.44 9.47
C THR A 425 21.72 4.61 10.46
N GLU A 426 21.19 4.43 11.68
CA GLU A 426 21.20 5.46 12.72
C GLU A 426 22.61 5.76 13.27
N ALA A 427 23.51 4.78 13.25
CA ALA A 427 24.91 4.98 13.61
C ALA A 427 25.66 5.86 12.60
N VAL A 428 25.32 5.75 11.30
CA VAL A 428 25.83 6.67 10.26
C VAL A 428 25.21 8.06 10.41
N LEU A 429 23.89 8.17 10.63
CA LEU A 429 23.20 9.45 10.78
C LEU A 429 23.65 10.26 12.01
N ALA A 430 23.80 9.60 13.16
CA ALA A 430 24.07 10.26 14.43
C ALA A 430 25.58 10.40 14.76
N ASN A 431 26.45 9.88 13.88
CA ASN A 431 27.91 9.94 13.98
C ASN A 431 28.49 9.41 15.32
N PHE A 432 29.80 9.59 15.52
CA PHE A 432 30.58 9.10 16.65
C PHE A 432 31.19 10.27 17.44
N SER A 433 31.27 10.11 18.76
CA SER A 433 31.77 11.17 19.67
C SER A 433 33.29 11.20 19.72
N GLU A 434 33.89 12.33 20.15
CA GLU A 434 35.34 12.46 20.41
C GLU A 434 35.92 11.32 21.26
N GLN A 435 35.14 10.78 22.20
CA GLN A 435 35.56 9.68 23.08
C GLN A 435 35.64 8.33 22.34
N ASP A 436 34.84 8.13 21.28
CA ASP A 436 34.84 6.90 20.47
C ASP A 436 36.08 6.78 19.58
N TRP A 437 36.64 7.93 19.18
CA TRP A 437 37.88 8.03 18.40
C TRP A 437 39.15 7.67 19.19
N LEU A 438 39.06 7.49 20.51
CA LEU A 438 40.18 7.06 21.34
C LEU A 438 40.54 5.58 21.01
N PRO A 439 41.81 5.26 20.69
CA PRO A 439 42.20 3.92 20.23
C PRO A 439 41.75 2.79 21.15
N GLY A 440 40.93 1.88 20.59
CA GLY A 440 40.41 0.70 21.26
C GLY A 440 39.19 0.93 22.17
N VAL A 441 38.77 2.18 22.45
CA VAL A 441 37.63 2.45 23.34
C VAL A 441 36.32 1.95 22.75
N LEU A 442 36.01 2.31 21.50
CA LEU A 442 34.76 1.88 20.86
C LEU A 442 34.69 0.34 20.70
N ASP A 443 35.80 -0.33 20.37
CA ASP A 443 35.85 -1.80 20.28
C ASP A 443 35.79 -2.48 21.67
N ALA A 444 36.14 -1.75 22.74
CA ALA A 444 36.07 -2.20 24.12
C ALA A 444 34.67 -2.02 24.76
N ASP A 445 33.79 -1.17 24.23
CA ASP A 445 32.43 -0.97 24.77
C ASP A 445 31.28 -1.23 23.76
N ALA A 446 31.59 -1.58 22.50
CA ALA A 446 30.58 -1.86 21.47
C ALA A 446 30.87 -3.13 20.63
N ALA A 447 29.85 -3.59 19.91
CA ALA A 447 29.94 -4.60 18.84
C ALA A 447 28.71 -4.53 17.91
N ILE A 448 28.79 -5.17 16.74
CA ILE A 448 27.74 -5.13 15.70
C ILE A 448 26.99 -6.48 15.66
N TYR A 449 25.66 -6.44 15.59
CA TYR A 449 24.80 -7.63 15.70
C TYR A 449 23.67 -7.69 14.65
N THR A 450 23.23 -8.91 14.33
CA THR A 450 22.07 -9.20 13.46
C THR A 450 20.71 -9.14 14.18
N VAL A 451 20.70 -8.82 15.48
CA VAL A 451 19.48 -8.76 16.30
C VAL A 451 19.44 -7.48 17.12
N GLY A 452 18.26 -6.87 17.20
CA GLY A 452 18.01 -5.64 17.95
C GLY A 452 17.91 -5.83 19.47
N PRO A 453 17.44 -4.82 20.21
CA PRO A 453 17.13 -4.94 21.63
C PRO A 453 15.93 -5.86 21.88
N GLY A 454 15.81 -6.38 23.10
CA GLY A 454 14.81 -7.36 23.51
C GLY A 454 15.20 -8.81 23.20
N GLN A 455 16.48 -9.10 22.95
CA GLN A 455 16.96 -10.45 22.66
C GLN A 455 17.11 -11.29 23.94
N THR A 456 17.49 -10.70 25.07
CA THR A 456 17.69 -11.47 26.31
C THR A 456 16.37 -11.86 26.95
N ALA A 457 15.33 -11.04 26.77
CA ALA A 457 13.95 -11.37 27.11
C ALA A 457 13.38 -12.61 26.36
N LYS A 458 14.06 -13.06 25.28
CA LYS A 458 13.71 -14.27 24.50
C LYS A 458 14.62 -15.46 24.84
N ASN A 459 15.33 -15.41 25.98
CA ASN A 459 16.42 -16.33 26.36
C ASN A 459 17.61 -16.34 25.39
N GLY A 460 17.72 -15.33 24.53
CA GLY A 460 18.88 -15.11 23.67
C GLY A 460 20.03 -14.40 24.39
N HIS A 461 21.12 -14.20 23.64
CA HIS A 461 22.29 -13.44 24.07
C HIS A 461 22.91 -12.72 22.86
N TYR A 462 23.81 -11.78 23.10
CA TYR A 462 24.62 -11.13 22.07
C TYR A 462 26.03 -11.77 22.05
N GLY A 463 26.43 -12.39 20.94
CA GLY A 463 27.72 -13.08 20.80
C GLY A 463 27.79 -14.00 19.58
N GLU A 464 28.46 -15.16 19.69
CA GLU A 464 28.84 -16.05 18.57
C GLU A 464 27.76 -16.25 17.48
N GLY A 465 26.50 -16.46 17.87
CA GLY A 465 25.41 -16.75 16.92
C GLY A 465 24.79 -15.55 16.21
N ASN A 466 25.19 -14.32 16.55
CA ASN A 466 24.60 -13.09 15.98
C ASN A 466 25.55 -11.88 15.90
N GLU A 467 26.80 -11.97 16.38
CA GLU A 467 27.82 -10.94 16.22
C GLU A 467 28.37 -10.93 14.78
N ILE A 468 28.26 -9.79 14.12
CA ILE A 468 28.89 -9.55 12.82
C ILE A 468 30.38 -9.34 13.05
N ARG A 469 31.21 -10.05 12.28
CA ARG A 469 32.69 -10.01 12.37
C ARG A 469 33.29 -8.75 11.71
N LEU A 470 32.80 -7.58 12.11
CA LEU A 470 33.33 -6.26 11.79
C LEU A 470 33.53 -5.46 13.08
N ALA A 471 34.74 -4.94 13.29
CA ALA A 471 35.04 -4.15 14.48
C ALA A 471 34.34 -2.77 14.40
N PRO A 472 33.65 -2.32 15.46
CA PRO A 472 33.06 -0.98 15.53
C PRO A 472 33.99 0.16 15.09
N SER A 473 35.29 0.12 15.41
CA SER A 473 36.26 1.14 14.99
C SER A 473 36.57 1.10 13.49
N VAL A 474 36.39 -0.04 12.81
CA VAL A 474 36.49 -0.14 11.34
C VAL A 474 35.22 0.45 10.73
N PHE A 475 34.04 0.13 11.28
CA PHE A 475 32.79 0.73 10.82
C PHE A 475 32.80 2.26 10.99
N MET A 476 33.17 2.78 12.18
CA MET A 476 33.32 4.21 12.47
C MET A 476 34.26 4.92 11.50
N ARG A 477 35.42 4.33 11.16
CA ARG A 477 36.32 4.89 10.15
C ARG A 477 35.66 4.92 8.77
N GLY A 478 34.99 3.83 8.37
CA GLY A 478 34.19 3.80 7.16
C GLY A 478 33.10 4.88 7.10
N VAL A 479 32.43 5.19 8.22
CA VAL A 479 31.45 6.30 8.31
C VAL A 479 32.12 7.65 8.09
N ALA A 480 33.28 7.87 8.71
CA ALA A 480 34.03 9.11 8.58
C ALA A 480 34.57 9.32 7.15
N ASP A 481 35.15 8.27 6.56
CA ASP A 481 35.64 8.23 5.17
C ASP A 481 34.49 8.38 4.16
N ALA A 482 33.29 7.92 4.50
CA ALA A 482 32.10 8.08 3.65
C ALA A 482 31.61 9.53 3.56
N ASN A 483 31.81 10.35 4.60
CA ASN A 483 31.47 11.80 4.63
C ASN A 483 30.02 12.09 4.17
N LEU A 484 29.05 11.68 5.00
CA LEU A 484 27.61 11.79 4.71
C LEU A 484 27.18 13.23 4.36
N GLN A 485 27.65 14.23 5.11
CA GLN A 485 27.35 15.65 4.87
C GLN A 485 27.66 16.02 3.41
N SER A 486 28.88 15.75 2.94
CA SER A 486 29.28 16.08 1.56
C SER A 486 28.48 15.34 0.50
N ARG A 487 28.10 14.08 0.75
CA ARG A 487 27.25 13.29 -0.16
C ARG A 487 25.83 13.85 -0.26
N VAL A 488 25.25 14.23 0.87
CA VAL A 488 23.91 14.85 0.90
C VAL A 488 23.95 16.25 0.28
N THR A 489 24.99 17.06 0.54
CA THR A 489 25.19 18.34 -0.14
C THR A 489 25.34 18.16 -1.65
N GLU A 490 26.01 17.10 -2.13
CA GLU A 490 26.02 16.78 -3.57
C GLU A 490 24.63 16.37 -4.07
N GLN A 491 23.90 15.49 -3.37
CA GLN A 491 22.53 15.11 -3.76
C GLN A 491 21.60 16.32 -3.87
N ILE A 492 21.62 17.21 -2.87
CA ILE A 492 20.92 18.50 -2.88
C ILE A 492 21.32 19.34 -4.10
N THR A 493 22.62 19.43 -4.38
CA THR A 493 23.15 20.20 -5.51
C THR A 493 22.71 19.63 -6.86
N GLN A 494 22.79 18.31 -7.06
CA GLN A 494 22.37 17.66 -8.32
C GLN A 494 20.85 17.68 -8.47
N PHE A 495 20.08 17.54 -7.38
CA PHE A 495 18.61 17.69 -7.36
C PHE A 495 18.20 19.07 -7.88
N TRP A 496 18.67 20.16 -7.27
CA TRP A 496 18.31 21.51 -7.70
C TRP A 496 18.77 21.86 -9.11
N LYS A 497 19.94 21.36 -9.51
CA LYS A 497 20.50 21.52 -10.86
C LYS A 497 19.69 20.78 -11.94
N THR A 498 19.08 19.65 -11.60
CA THR A 498 18.37 18.79 -12.58
C THR A 498 16.87 19.04 -12.59
N LEU A 499 16.29 19.33 -11.42
CA LEU A 499 14.84 19.31 -11.16
C LEU A 499 14.30 20.59 -10.52
N GLY A 500 15.12 21.64 -10.36
CA GLY A 500 14.68 22.92 -9.79
C GLY A 500 13.52 23.57 -10.58
N THR A 501 13.59 23.54 -11.91
CA THR A 501 12.51 24.00 -12.81
C THR A 501 11.24 23.18 -12.65
N ASP A 502 11.36 21.87 -12.44
CA ASP A 502 10.24 20.96 -12.29
C ASP A 502 9.58 21.15 -10.91
N TYR A 503 10.39 21.32 -9.85
CA TYR A 503 9.95 21.72 -8.53
C TYR A 503 9.18 23.05 -8.58
N ARG A 504 9.70 24.07 -9.28
CA ARG A 504 9.00 25.35 -9.49
C ARG A 504 7.66 25.17 -10.19
N THR A 505 7.64 24.38 -11.26
CA THR A 505 6.43 24.07 -12.05
C THR A 505 5.36 23.40 -11.18
N VAL A 506 5.79 22.47 -10.33
CA VAL A 506 4.93 21.76 -9.36
C VAL A 506 4.40 22.71 -8.28
N GLN A 507 5.23 23.58 -7.71
CA GLN A 507 4.82 24.61 -6.75
C GLN A 507 3.83 25.61 -7.34
N LYS A 508 4.04 26.03 -8.59
CA LYS A 508 3.11 26.90 -9.31
C LYS A 508 1.76 26.22 -9.58
N GLY A 509 1.78 24.90 -9.85
CA GLY A 509 0.58 24.07 -9.91
C GLY A 509 -0.17 24.03 -8.57
N ASN A 510 0.54 23.89 -7.45
CA ASN A 510 -0.06 23.93 -6.10
C ASN A 510 -0.78 25.24 -5.82
N PHE A 511 -0.10 26.37 -6.03
CA PHE A 511 -0.64 27.71 -5.82
C PHE A 511 -1.95 27.93 -6.59
N VAL A 512 -1.95 27.58 -7.89
CA VAL A 512 -3.14 27.68 -8.75
C VAL A 512 -4.27 26.76 -8.27
N ASN A 513 -3.96 25.52 -7.90
CA ASN A 513 -4.92 24.57 -7.37
C ASN A 513 -5.53 25.06 -6.04
N GLN A 514 -4.71 25.50 -5.09
CA GLN A 514 -5.14 26.04 -3.80
C GLN A 514 -6.01 27.29 -3.98
N ALA A 515 -5.63 28.22 -4.87
CA ALA A 515 -6.43 29.40 -5.17
C ALA A 515 -7.80 29.04 -5.78
N ARG A 516 -7.84 28.14 -6.76
CA ARG A 516 -9.09 27.65 -7.38
C ARG A 516 -9.97 26.90 -6.37
N GLN A 517 -9.40 26.07 -5.50
CA GLN A 517 -10.13 25.35 -4.46
C GLN A 517 -10.67 26.29 -3.37
N GLN A 518 -9.86 27.26 -2.90
CA GLN A 518 -10.27 28.19 -1.85
C GLN A 518 -11.35 29.17 -2.34
N LEU A 519 -11.27 29.65 -3.59
CA LEU A 519 -12.34 30.42 -4.23
C LEU A 519 -13.64 29.62 -4.30
N LYS A 520 -13.58 28.38 -4.81
CA LYS A 520 -14.74 27.46 -4.87
C LYS A 520 -15.34 27.22 -3.48
N ALA A 521 -14.52 27.05 -2.45
CA ALA A 521 -14.97 26.86 -1.07
C ALA A 521 -15.59 28.12 -0.44
N PHE A 522 -15.32 29.31 -0.97
CA PHE A 522 -15.97 30.57 -0.59
C PHE A 522 -17.27 30.81 -1.38
N GLU A 523 -17.24 30.62 -2.70
CA GLU A 523 -18.41 30.81 -3.60
C GLU A 523 -19.52 29.75 -3.39
N LEU A 524 -19.21 28.59 -2.81
CA LEU A 524 -20.22 27.58 -2.44
C LEU A 524 -21.00 27.89 -1.15
N LYS A 525 -20.56 28.87 -0.35
CA LYS A 525 -21.23 29.25 0.91
C LYS A 525 -22.40 30.20 0.66
N THR A 526 -23.44 30.10 1.49
CA THR A 526 -24.48 31.12 1.52
C THR A 526 -23.95 32.45 2.05
N PRO A 527 -24.59 33.60 1.73
CA PRO A 527 -24.18 34.90 2.27
C PRO A 527 -24.15 34.98 3.80
N ALA A 528 -24.97 34.17 4.50
CA ALA A 528 -24.96 34.08 5.96
C ALA A 528 -23.71 33.36 6.49
N GLU A 529 -23.29 32.26 5.85
CA GLU A 529 -22.07 31.53 6.20
C GLU A 529 -20.81 32.32 5.83
N GLN A 530 -20.85 33.13 4.77
CA GLN A 530 -19.80 34.09 4.43
C GLN A 530 -19.69 35.21 5.48
N ALA A 531 -20.82 35.75 5.96
CA ALA A 531 -20.83 36.78 7.01
C ALA A 531 -20.39 36.28 8.41
N LEU A 532 -20.38 34.96 8.63
CA LEU A 532 -19.87 34.31 9.85
C LEU A 532 -18.42 33.79 9.69
N GLN A 533 -17.80 33.98 8.52
CA GLN A 533 -16.42 33.57 8.28
C GLN A 533 -15.44 34.60 8.87
N ALA A 534 -14.37 34.12 9.50
CA ALA A 534 -13.24 34.95 9.91
C ALA A 534 -12.71 35.77 8.71
N ALA A 535 -12.41 37.05 8.92
CA ALA A 535 -11.96 37.95 7.85
C ALA A 535 -10.69 37.42 7.17
N GLU A 536 -9.82 36.84 7.99
CA GLU A 536 -8.57 36.15 7.68
C GLU A 536 -8.76 35.02 6.66
N HIS A 537 -9.93 34.36 6.67
CA HIS A 537 -10.25 33.26 5.78
C HIS A 537 -11.11 33.69 4.58
N THR A 538 -11.51 34.95 4.48
CA THR A 538 -12.32 35.47 3.37
C THR A 538 -11.46 35.58 2.11
N PHE A 539 -11.89 34.92 1.03
CA PHE A 539 -11.13 34.83 -0.21
C PHE A 539 -12.07 34.98 -1.40
N THR A 540 -12.27 36.24 -1.80
CA THR A 540 -13.24 36.64 -2.83
C THR A 540 -12.70 36.42 -4.24
N ARG A 541 -13.58 36.61 -5.24
CA ARG A 541 -13.21 36.63 -6.66
C ARG A 541 -12.12 37.68 -6.96
N ASP A 542 -12.12 38.83 -6.27
CA ASP A 542 -11.11 39.89 -6.41
C ASP A 542 -9.79 39.57 -5.70
N ASP A 543 -9.81 38.73 -4.65
CA ASP A 543 -8.60 38.22 -3.99
C ASP A 543 -7.92 37.16 -4.85
N TYR A 544 -8.71 36.22 -5.37
CA TYR A 544 -8.28 35.28 -6.39
C TYR A 544 -7.68 35.98 -7.62
N THR A 545 -8.33 37.00 -8.17
CA THR A 545 -7.81 37.74 -9.33
C THR A 545 -6.49 38.47 -9.02
N LEU A 546 -6.28 38.96 -7.79
CA LEU A 546 -4.99 39.54 -7.38
C LEU A 546 -3.90 38.46 -7.31
N VAL A 547 -4.10 37.38 -6.56
CA VAL A 547 -3.03 36.39 -6.34
C VAL A 547 -2.70 35.62 -7.63
N MET A 548 -3.70 35.35 -8.48
CA MET A 548 -3.51 34.67 -9.76
C MET A 548 -2.71 35.48 -10.79
N ALA A 549 -2.54 36.80 -10.59
CA ALA A 549 -1.61 37.60 -11.37
C ALA A 549 -0.14 37.17 -11.19
N ALA A 550 0.20 36.48 -10.09
CA ALA A 550 1.51 35.84 -9.93
C ALA A 550 1.72 34.67 -10.90
N ALA A 551 0.64 33.98 -11.31
CA ALA A 551 0.72 32.69 -11.99
C ALA A 551 0.66 32.76 -13.53
N ASN A 552 0.09 33.80 -14.14
CA ASN A 552 -0.07 33.90 -15.61
C ASN A 552 -0.72 32.64 -16.23
N VAL A 553 -1.79 32.16 -15.59
CA VAL A 553 -2.66 31.05 -16.07
C VAL A 553 -4.09 31.58 -16.28
N PRO A 554 -5.00 30.83 -16.94
CA PRO A 554 -6.39 31.27 -17.13
C PRO A 554 -7.10 31.60 -15.80
N LEU A 555 -7.62 32.84 -15.71
CA LEU A 555 -8.39 33.32 -14.56
C LEU A 555 -9.72 32.57 -14.39
N ASP A 556 -10.36 32.12 -15.48
CA ASP A 556 -11.51 31.22 -15.37
C ASP A 556 -11.06 29.88 -14.75
N GLU A 557 -11.57 29.57 -13.55
CA GLU A 557 -11.28 28.35 -12.82
C GLU A 557 -11.80 27.08 -13.51
N LYS A 558 -12.68 27.22 -14.51
CA LYS A 558 -13.21 26.15 -15.35
C LYS A 558 -12.36 25.90 -16.59
N ALA A 559 -11.47 26.83 -16.95
CA ALA A 559 -10.57 26.71 -18.07
C ALA A 559 -9.33 25.87 -17.70
N PRO A 560 -8.94 24.88 -18.55
CA PRO A 560 -7.76 24.08 -18.31
C PRO A 560 -6.48 24.91 -18.48
N THR A 561 -5.54 24.68 -17.57
CA THR A 561 -4.15 25.18 -17.64
C THR A 561 -3.32 24.23 -18.51
N THR A 562 -2.13 24.63 -18.96
CA THR A 562 -1.14 23.71 -19.54
C THR A 562 0.13 23.64 -18.68
N VAL A 563 0.88 22.53 -18.79
CA VAL A 563 2.20 22.40 -18.14
C VAL A 563 3.17 23.48 -18.61
N GLU A 564 3.07 23.90 -19.88
CA GLU A 564 3.84 25.02 -20.45
C GLU A 564 3.54 26.37 -19.75
N GLN A 565 2.28 26.64 -19.40
CA GLN A 565 1.90 27.81 -18.61
C GLN A 565 2.44 27.74 -17.16
N LEU A 566 2.55 26.52 -16.60
CA LEU A 566 3.16 26.31 -15.28
C LEU A 566 4.71 26.36 -15.33
N GLN A 567 5.33 26.03 -16.46
CA GLN A 567 6.77 26.16 -16.67
C GLN A 567 7.19 27.61 -16.96
N THR A 568 6.34 28.38 -17.64
CA THR A 568 6.58 29.78 -18.01
C THR A 568 6.72 30.67 -16.79
N GLU A 569 7.83 31.42 -16.70
CA GLU A 569 8.05 32.39 -15.63
C GLU A 569 7.15 33.62 -15.77
N SER A 570 6.62 34.08 -14.63
CA SER A 570 5.63 35.14 -14.50
C SER A 570 6.10 36.15 -13.44
N PRO A 571 6.95 37.12 -13.82
CA PRO A 571 7.43 38.12 -12.87
C PRO A 571 6.30 38.97 -12.29
N ALA A 572 6.33 39.23 -10.98
CA ALA A 572 5.32 40.01 -10.26
C ALA A 572 5.26 41.47 -10.78
N LYS A 573 4.35 41.72 -11.73
CA LYS A 573 4.24 42.98 -12.50
C LYS A 573 2.79 43.38 -12.68
N GLY A 574 2.57 44.64 -13.06
CA GLY A 574 1.21 45.19 -13.20
C GLY A 574 0.57 45.43 -11.83
N LYS A 575 -0.62 44.90 -11.58
CA LYS A 575 -1.38 45.19 -10.34
C LYS A 575 -0.86 44.49 -9.08
N LEU A 576 0.16 43.62 -9.15
CA LEU A 576 0.64 42.83 -8.01
C LEU A 576 1.98 43.35 -7.46
N ARG A 577 2.07 43.47 -6.14
CA ARG A 577 3.33 43.44 -5.36
C ARG A 577 3.46 42.10 -4.66
N ALA A 578 4.66 41.53 -4.67
CA ALA A 578 5.04 40.37 -3.87
C ALA A 578 6.26 40.72 -3.00
N HIS A 579 6.24 40.29 -1.75
CA HIS A 579 7.36 40.43 -0.80
C HIS A 579 7.57 39.13 -0.04
N VAL A 580 8.80 38.90 0.43
CA VAL A 580 9.12 37.84 1.40
C VAL A 580 8.54 38.23 2.74
N PHE A 581 7.85 37.32 3.43
CA PHE A 581 7.47 37.53 4.83
C PHE A 581 8.64 37.13 5.75
N ASP A 582 9.04 38.04 6.64
CA ASP A 582 10.13 37.83 7.60
C ASP A 582 9.70 38.06 9.06
N ILE A 583 10.43 37.46 9.99
CA ILE A 583 10.36 37.76 11.42
C ILE A 583 11.76 38.20 11.86
N ASN A 584 11.85 39.38 12.46
CA ASN A 584 13.09 40.02 12.93
C ASN A 584 14.17 40.19 11.82
N GLY A 585 13.77 40.18 10.54
CA GLY A 585 14.67 40.20 9.38
C GLY A 585 15.15 38.83 8.89
N TYR A 586 14.67 37.73 9.47
CA TYR A 586 14.93 36.36 8.99
C TYR A 586 13.82 35.94 8.00
N PRO A 587 14.15 35.56 6.75
CA PRO A 587 13.15 35.22 5.73
C PRO A 587 12.47 33.86 5.98
N SER A 588 11.28 33.72 5.40
CA SER A 588 10.49 32.48 5.34
C SER A 588 10.03 32.18 3.92
N ASN A 589 9.49 30.98 3.68
CA ASN A 589 8.80 30.65 2.43
C ASN A 589 7.34 31.16 2.35
N ILE A 590 6.90 32.05 3.25
CA ILE A 590 5.60 32.72 3.18
C ILE A 590 5.73 33.97 2.29
N ILE A 591 4.79 34.17 1.36
CA ILE A 591 4.82 35.30 0.43
C ILE A 591 3.68 36.27 0.74
N ARG A 592 4.00 37.55 0.97
CA ARG A 592 3.01 38.63 1.12
C ARG A 592 2.67 39.23 -0.24
N LEU A 593 1.41 39.08 -0.64
CA LEU A 593 0.84 39.57 -1.89
C LEU A 593 -0.08 40.77 -1.62
N ALA A 594 0.03 41.83 -2.41
CA ALA A 594 -0.76 43.07 -2.25
C ALA A 594 -0.98 43.78 -3.60
N ASP A 595 -1.96 44.67 -3.69
CA ASP A 595 -2.18 45.51 -4.88
C ASP A 595 -1.01 46.50 -5.09
N LEU A 596 -0.62 46.83 -6.33
CA LEU A 596 0.50 47.74 -6.61
C LEU A 596 0.22 49.18 -6.20
N ASP A 597 -0.98 49.67 -6.52
CA ASP A 597 -1.44 51.00 -6.19
C ASP A 597 -2.90 50.92 -5.73
N ASP A 598 -3.05 51.03 -4.42
CA ASP A 598 -4.26 51.00 -3.61
C ASP A 598 -4.75 52.42 -3.24
N GLY A 599 -3.99 53.45 -3.64
CA GLY A 599 -4.23 54.85 -3.27
C GLY A 599 -3.92 55.19 -1.81
N GLN A 600 -3.34 54.27 -1.03
CA GLN A 600 -3.08 54.48 0.40
C GLN A 600 -1.73 55.15 0.68
N SER A 601 -1.54 55.58 1.93
CA SER A 601 -0.33 56.30 2.36
C SER A 601 0.86 55.36 2.52
N ASN A 602 2.06 55.86 2.21
CA ASN A 602 3.31 55.19 2.57
C ASN A 602 3.53 55.29 4.10
N TYR A 603 3.86 54.15 4.72
CA TYR A 603 4.32 54.03 6.10
C TYR A 603 5.86 54.11 6.17
N GLU A 604 6.44 53.91 7.36
CA GLU A 604 7.89 53.73 7.53
C GLU A 604 8.42 52.63 6.57
N ASN A 605 9.68 52.77 6.14
CA ASN A 605 10.35 51.85 5.21
C ASN A 605 9.64 51.65 3.84
N ASN A 606 8.84 52.62 3.37
CA ASN A 606 8.07 52.56 2.11
C ASN A 606 7.08 51.38 2.01
N ARG A 607 6.66 50.82 3.16
CA ARG A 607 5.47 49.95 3.20
C ARG A 607 4.23 50.78 2.82
N ARG A 608 3.20 50.14 2.29
CA ARG A 608 1.88 50.77 2.07
C ARG A 608 0.81 49.89 2.67
N ASP A 609 0.00 50.49 3.52
CA ASP A 609 -1.13 49.83 4.16
C ASP A 609 -2.29 49.61 3.18
N GLY A 610 -3.19 48.70 3.54
CA GLY A 610 -4.26 48.19 2.69
C GLY A 610 -4.22 46.67 2.57
N ARG A 611 -4.93 46.12 1.57
CA ARG A 611 -5.12 44.67 1.40
C ARG A 611 -3.79 43.92 1.30
N GLN A 612 -3.56 43.01 2.25
CA GLN A 612 -2.50 42.02 2.22
C GLN A 612 -3.11 40.62 2.12
N ILE A 613 -2.43 39.72 1.42
CA ILE A 613 -2.74 38.29 1.41
C ILE A 613 -1.43 37.54 1.64
N LEU A 614 -1.33 36.80 2.75
CA LEU A 614 -0.24 35.86 2.96
C LEU A 614 -0.56 34.57 2.20
N TYR A 615 0.27 34.20 1.24
CA TYR A 615 0.33 32.84 0.71
C TYR A 615 1.25 32.01 1.62
N ILE A 616 0.66 31.04 2.30
CA ILE A 616 1.32 30.12 3.23
C ILE A 616 1.31 28.73 2.57
N PRO A 617 2.45 28.22 2.09
CA PRO A 617 2.52 26.91 1.44
C PRO A 617 1.97 25.78 2.31
N ASP A 618 1.27 24.82 1.70
CA ASP A 618 0.58 23.67 2.31
C ASP A 618 -0.48 23.95 3.42
N ALA A 619 -0.70 25.20 3.83
CA ALA A 619 -1.71 25.55 4.83
C ALA A 619 -3.15 25.32 4.34
N THR A 620 -4.12 25.36 5.26
CA THR A 620 -5.56 25.34 4.93
C THR A 620 -6.33 26.28 5.86
N PRO A 621 -6.81 27.45 5.39
CA PRO A 621 -6.60 28.01 4.05
C PRO A 621 -5.11 28.26 3.72
N ALA A 622 -4.78 28.25 2.42
CA ALA A 622 -3.42 28.56 1.93
C ALA A 622 -3.23 30.07 1.69
N PHE A 623 -4.32 30.81 1.52
CA PHE A 623 -4.33 32.27 1.38
C PHE A 623 -5.03 32.88 2.59
N VAL A 624 -4.34 33.73 3.35
CA VAL A 624 -4.87 34.41 4.54
C VAL A 624 -4.94 35.91 4.27
N ARG A 625 -6.14 36.50 4.33
CA ARG A 625 -6.41 37.89 3.91
C ARG A 625 -6.44 38.86 5.10
N PHE A 626 -5.81 40.01 4.96
CA PHE A 626 -5.90 41.12 5.92
C PHE A 626 -6.24 42.42 5.19
N ASP A 627 -7.10 43.25 5.79
CA ASP A 627 -7.47 44.55 5.21
C ASP A 627 -6.41 45.65 5.47
N SER A 628 -5.44 45.38 6.35
CA SER A 628 -4.30 46.24 6.68
C SER A 628 -3.08 45.43 7.14
N LEU A 629 -1.88 46.01 7.04
CA LEU A 629 -0.64 45.45 7.59
C LEU A 629 -0.71 45.34 9.11
N LYS A 630 -1.32 46.32 9.80
CA LYS A 630 -1.64 46.23 11.24
C LYS A 630 -2.48 44.98 11.58
N LYS A 631 -3.44 44.60 10.73
CA LYS A 631 -4.27 43.39 10.95
C LYS A 631 -3.48 42.10 10.77
N MET A 632 -2.55 42.07 9.82
CA MET A 632 -1.59 40.97 9.66
C MET A 632 -0.69 40.84 10.90
N ASP A 633 -0.13 41.96 11.40
CA ASP A 633 0.76 41.96 12.57
C ASP A 633 0.03 41.56 13.86
N GLU A 634 -1.24 41.97 14.03
CA GLU A 634 -2.11 41.48 15.11
C GLU A 634 -2.32 39.95 15.03
N TRP A 635 -2.61 39.42 13.84
CA TRP A 635 -2.81 37.97 13.63
C TRP A 635 -1.54 37.14 13.89
N VAL A 636 -0.36 37.64 13.50
CA VAL A 636 0.94 36.98 13.79
C VAL A 636 1.15 36.84 15.30
N VAL A 637 0.86 37.89 16.07
CA VAL A 637 0.92 37.85 17.54
C VAL A 637 -0.10 36.87 18.13
N GLU A 638 -1.28 36.71 17.54
CA GLU A 638 -2.24 35.68 17.96
C GLU A 638 -1.78 34.26 17.64
N GLN A 639 -1.09 34.02 16.51
CA GLN A 639 -0.50 32.71 16.22
C GLN A 639 0.64 32.39 17.20
N ALA A 640 1.46 33.37 17.54
CA ALA A 640 2.60 33.21 18.43
C ALA A 640 2.22 32.83 19.88
N LYS A 641 1.01 33.22 20.35
CA LYS A 641 0.51 32.92 21.70
C LYS A 641 0.16 31.45 21.92
N ASP A 642 -0.27 30.76 20.86
CA ASP A 642 -0.61 29.34 20.89
C ASP A 642 0.66 28.51 20.57
N PRO A 643 1.11 27.59 21.45
CA PRO A 643 2.35 26.84 21.22
C PRO A 643 2.35 26.01 19.93
N GLN A 644 1.20 25.46 19.51
CA GLN A 644 1.11 24.67 18.28
C GLN A 644 1.13 25.56 17.04
N LYS A 645 0.42 26.70 17.07
CA LYS A 645 0.41 27.65 15.94
C LYS A 645 1.73 28.42 15.84
N ARG A 646 2.41 28.68 16.95
CA ARG A 646 3.77 29.25 16.95
C ARG A 646 4.77 28.29 16.30
N GLU A 647 4.73 27.00 16.64
CA GLU A 647 5.57 25.99 15.98
C GLU A 647 5.23 25.87 14.49
N ALA A 648 3.94 25.86 14.13
CA ALA A 648 3.52 25.85 12.73
C ALA A 648 4.07 27.07 11.96
N LEU A 649 3.96 28.28 12.51
CA LEU A 649 4.52 29.49 11.90
C LEU A 649 6.07 29.44 11.83
N ALA A 650 6.73 29.06 12.91
CA ALA A 650 8.19 28.91 12.97
C ALA A 650 8.72 27.85 11.98
N SER A 651 7.92 26.83 11.65
CA SER A 651 8.29 25.80 10.68
C SER A 651 8.51 26.32 9.26
N HIS A 652 8.05 27.53 8.91
CA HIS A 652 8.29 28.20 7.62
C HIS A 652 9.69 28.81 7.45
N PHE A 653 10.50 28.81 8.51
CA PHE A 653 11.87 29.36 8.55
C PHE A 653 12.91 28.22 8.59
N SER A 654 14.16 28.48 8.22
CA SER A 654 15.24 27.49 8.36
C SER A 654 15.58 27.21 9.82
N LEU A 655 16.03 26.00 10.11
CA LEU A 655 16.48 25.57 11.44
C LEU A 655 17.63 26.45 11.96
N TYR A 656 18.45 27.00 11.07
CA TYR A 656 19.46 28.00 11.42
C TYR A 656 18.83 29.33 11.87
N ASN A 657 17.87 29.88 11.11
CA ASN A 657 17.19 31.14 11.44
C ASN A 657 16.31 31.06 12.70
N ARG A 658 15.84 29.85 13.05
CA ARG A 658 15.07 29.60 14.28
C ARG A 658 15.89 29.74 15.57
N GLN A 659 17.18 29.43 15.53
CA GLN A 659 18.07 29.40 16.70
C GLN A 659 18.54 30.80 17.13
N ASP A 660 18.71 31.00 18.44
CA ASP A 660 19.40 32.16 18.98
C ASP A 660 20.92 32.04 18.72
N GLY A 661 21.51 33.01 18.02
CA GLY A 661 22.92 32.91 17.62
C GLY A 661 23.38 33.87 16.53
N GLY A 662 24.59 33.62 16.02
CA GLY A 662 25.28 34.43 15.02
C GLY A 662 26.24 35.47 15.60
N LEU A 663 27.00 36.13 14.72
CA LEU A 663 28.19 36.95 15.04
C LEU A 663 27.98 38.15 15.98
N PHE A 664 26.72 38.44 16.34
CA PHE A 664 26.31 39.60 17.15
C PHE A 664 25.32 39.24 18.28
N GLY A 665 25.12 37.94 18.58
CA GLY A 665 24.24 37.50 19.68
C GLY A 665 22.78 37.90 19.50
N LYS A 666 22.21 37.68 18.31
CA LYS A 666 20.80 37.96 18.02
C LYS A 666 19.88 36.84 18.50
N TYR A 667 18.67 37.22 18.88
CA TYR A 667 17.55 36.28 19.02
C TYR A 667 17.07 35.80 17.63
N GLY A 668 16.88 34.50 17.49
CA GLY A 668 16.32 33.85 16.29
C GLY A 668 14.79 33.97 16.24
N VAL A 669 14.18 33.29 15.27
CA VAL A 669 12.72 33.36 15.04
C VAL A 669 11.93 32.82 16.23
N ASP A 670 12.35 31.72 16.86
CA ASP A 670 11.59 31.09 17.94
C ASP A 670 11.47 31.99 19.18
N SER A 671 12.59 32.59 19.60
CA SER A 671 12.64 33.57 20.69
C SER A 671 11.97 34.91 20.32
N SER A 672 12.10 35.35 19.06
CA SER A 672 11.38 36.55 18.57
C SER A 672 9.85 36.36 18.63
N LEU A 673 9.34 35.19 18.23
CA LEU A 673 7.93 34.85 18.35
C LEU A 673 7.49 34.68 19.82
N ALA A 674 8.34 34.12 20.68
CA ALA A 674 8.05 34.02 22.12
C ALA A 674 7.90 35.41 22.78
N HIS A 675 8.79 36.36 22.47
CA HIS A 675 8.67 37.73 22.98
C HIS A 675 7.46 38.49 22.43
N LEU A 676 7.11 38.30 21.14
CA LEU A 676 5.87 38.81 20.57
C LEU A 676 4.61 38.23 21.25
N ALA A 677 4.64 36.94 21.61
CA ALA A 677 3.54 36.26 22.29
C ALA A 677 3.29 36.81 23.71
N ASN A 678 4.37 37.06 24.45
CA ASN A 678 4.34 37.65 25.79
C ASN A 678 3.92 39.14 25.77
N GLY A 679 4.19 39.85 24.67
CA GLY A 679 4.11 41.31 24.61
C GLY A 679 5.38 42.01 25.12
N ASP A 680 6.50 41.30 25.20
CA ASP A 680 7.80 41.86 25.62
C ASP A 680 8.40 42.81 24.56
N TRP A 681 8.04 42.61 23.29
CA TRP A 681 8.58 43.32 22.13
C TRP A 681 7.50 44.08 21.35
N GLU A 682 7.90 45.14 20.67
CA GLU A 682 7.03 45.91 19.78
C GLU A 682 6.54 45.06 18.61
N ASN A 683 5.22 44.82 18.57
CA ASN A 683 4.52 44.25 17.42
C ASN A 683 4.15 45.30 16.36
N TRP A 684 4.78 46.48 16.41
CA TRP A 684 4.50 47.59 15.50
C TRP A 684 5.11 47.33 14.12
N GLU A 685 4.44 47.89 13.13
CA GLU A 685 4.70 47.62 11.72
C GLU A 685 6.17 47.82 11.33
N GLY A 686 6.80 46.77 10.77
CA GLY A 686 8.19 46.83 10.30
C GLY A 686 9.26 46.91 11.39
N LYS A 687 8.92 46.80 12.69
CA LYS A 687 9.91 46.67 13.78
C LYS A 687 10.37 45.22 13.95
N THR A 688 9.40 44.31 14.12
CA THR A 688 9.65 42.88 14.38
C THR A 688 9.04 41.98 13.31
N ILE A 689 7.91 42.37 12.70
CA ILE A 689 7.19 41.58 11.71
C ILE A 689 7.35 42.25 10.34
N ASP A 690 7.83 41.48 9.35
CA ASP A 690 8.13 41.97 7.99
C ASP A 690 9.09 43.18 8.03
N ARG A 691 10.16 43.02 8.81
CA ARG A 691 11.18 44.04 9.13
C ARG A 691 12.08 44.36 7.93
N GLY A 692 12.34 43.35 7.10
CA GLY A 692 13.13 43.45 5.88
C GLY A 692 12.33 43.98 4.70
N ASN A 693 11.01 43.72 4.61
CA ASN A 693 10.14 44.15 3.51
C ASN A 693 10.73 43.83 2.12
N VAL A 694 11.30 42.63 1.98
CA VAL A 694 12.13 42.25 0.82
C VAL A 694 11.23 42.02 -0.39
N LYS A 695 11.31 42.93 -1.36
CA LYS A 695 10.48 42.89 -2.57
C LYS A 695 10.93 41.80 -3.56
N ILE A 696 9.97 41.08 -4.12
CA ILE A 696 10.17 40.08 -5.18
C ILE A 696 9.84 40.73 -6.53
N ASP A 697 10.86 41.19 -7.26
CA ASP A 697 10.74 41.75 -8.62
C ASP A 697 10.71 40.67 -9.74
N GLY A 698 11.03 39.42 -9.38
CA GLY A 698 11.07 38.26 -10.26
C GLY A 698 9.79 37.43 -10.26
N ASP A 699 9.87 36.21 -10.79
CA ASP A 699 8.83 35.19 -10.63
C ASP A 699 8.81 34.67 -9.18
N VAL A 700 7.62 34.64 -8.58
CA VAL A 700 7.43 34.26 -7.16
C VAL A 700 7.82 32.80 -6.89
N PHE A 701 7.64 31.92 -7.87
CA PHE A 701 7.93 30.50 -7.75
C PHE A 701 9.43 30.22 -7.94
N THR A 702 10.14 30.98 -8.80
CA THR A 702 11.60 30.99 -8.87
C THR A 702 12.22 31.49 -7.56
N HIS A 703 11.60 32.49 -6.89
CA HIS A 703 12.03 32.87 -5.55
C HIS A 703 11.78 31.75 -4.52
N LEU A 704 10.58 31.16 -4.47
CA LEU A 704 10.29 30.00 -3.60
C LEU A 704 11.19 28.79 -3.86
N GLN A 705 11.61 28.56 -5.12
CA GLN A 705 12.60 27.54 -5.49
C GLN A 705 13.97 27.84 -4.89
N ASN A 706 14.40 29.10 -4.88
CA ASN A 706 15.69 29.51 -4.30
C ASN A 706 15.64 29.45 -2.76
N GLU A 707 14.58 29.95 -2.12
CA GLU A 707 14.38 29.81 -0.66
C GLU A 707 14.35 28.34 -0.23
N ALA A 708 13.61 27.48 -0.94
CA ALA A 708 13.59 26.04 -0.68
C ALA A 708 14.98 25.38 -0.85
N LYS A 709 15.80 25.89 -1.77
CA LYS A 709 17.19 25.42 -1.98
C LYS A 709 18.12 25.84 -0.85
N GLU A 710 18.14 27.13 -0.53
CA GLU A 710 19.00 27.69 0.50
C GLU A 710 18.62 27.13 1.87
N ARG A 711 17.31 26.99 2.13
CA ARG A 711 16.78 26.27 3.30
C ARG A 711 17.18 24.81 3.32
N MET A 712 16.92 24.00 2.29
CA MET A 712 17.30 22.57 2.34
C MET A 712 18.83 22.39 2.53
N THR A 713 19.64 23.31 2.00
CA THR A 713 21.10 23.31 2.24
C THR A 713 21.44 23.65 3.69
N SER A 714 20.86 24.73 4.23
CA SER A 714 21.09 25.21 5.61
C SER A 714 20.56 24.25 6.68
N ASP A 715 19.39 23.65 6.45
CA ASP A 715 18.78 22.67 7.36
C ASP A 715 19.57 21.35 7.32
N ALA A 716 20.10 20.95 6.15
CA ALA A 716 20.97 19.78 6.03
C ALA A 716 22.29 19.97 6.79
N ASP A 717 22.91 21.15 6.66
CA ASP A 717 24.13 21.51 7.39
C ASP A 717 23.88 21.57 8.92
N THR A 718 22.71 22.06 9.33
CA THR A 718 22.32 22.15 10.75
C THR A 718 22.14 20.79 11.43
N VAL A 719 21.66 19.77 10.70
CA VAL A 719 21.30 18.46 11.28
C VAL A 719 22.27 17.33 10.91
N ILE A 720 22.97 17.40 9.78
CA ILE A 720 23.94 16.39 9.32
C ILE A 720 25.37 16.84 9.66
N LYS A 721 25.70 16.76 10.95
CA LYS A 721 26.92 17.33 11.53
C LYS A 721 28.19 16.64 11.04
N SER A 722 29.21 17.43 10.71
CA SER A 722 30.52 16.90 10.29
C SER A 722 31.21 16.15 11.43
N ASN A 723 32.19 15.32 11.09
CA ASN A 723 33.03 14.60 12.06
C ASN A 723 33.79 15.54 13.03
N SER A 724 33.90 16.82 12.68
CA SER A 724 34.59 17.88 13.43
C SER A 724 33.70 18.65 14.42
N GLU A 725 32.38 18.45 14.43
CA GLU A 725 31.43 19.27 15.18
C GLU A 725 30.73 18.51 16.33
N VAL A 726 31.01 17.22 16.50
CA VAL A 726 30.35 16.33 17.47
C VAL A 726 30.95 16.47 18.87
N THR A 727 30.69 17.59 19.53
CA THR A 727 31.07 17.82 20.94
C THR A 727 30.22 16.97 21.90
N ARG A 728 30.76 16.72 23.10
CA ARG A 728 30.18 15.79 24.09
C ARG A 728 28.73 16.09 24.49
N ASP A 729 28.39 17.36 24.65
CA ASP A 729 27.04 17.80 25.08
C ASP A 729 26.02 17.78 23.93
N THR A 730 26.51 17.83 22.68
CA THR A 730 25.67 17.74 21.46
C THR A 730 25.16 16.31 21.26
N TRP A 731 26.05 15.32 21.45
CA TRP A 731 25.79 13.90 21.18
C TRP A 731 24.62 13.28 21.98
N LEU A 732 24.33 13.81 23.18
CA LEU A 732 23.30 13.27 24.07
C LEU A 732 21.87 13.71 23.75
N ASN A 733 21.68 14.83 23.03
CA ASN A 733 20.35 15.41 22.78
C ASN A 733 19.76 15.03 21.41
N ASP A 734 20.59 14.73 20.41
CA ASP A 734 20.19 14.56 19.01
C ASP A 734 19.60 13.18 18.64
N LEU A 735 19.39 12.26 19.60
CA LEU A 735 18.87 10.90 19.29
C LEU A 735 17.47 10.93 18.64
N SER A 736 16.69 11.99 18.88
CA SER A 736 15.39 12.25 18.24
C SER A 736 15.50 12.89 16.85
N ALA A 737 16.68 13.36 16.42
CA ALA A 737 16.84 14.08 15.18
C ALA A 737 16.85 13.18 13.93
N ALA A 738 17.41 11.96 14.06
CA ALA A 738 17.57 11.02 12.95
C ALA A 738 16.24 10.57 12.32
N ALA A 739 15.26 10.18 13.15
CA ALA A 739 13.96 9.65 12.69
C ALA A 739 13.00 10.71 12.12
N GLY A 740 13.34 12.00 12.23
CA GLY A 740 12.59 13.11 11.63
C GLY A 740 13.36 13.84 10.53
N LEU A 741 14.53 13.35 10.14
CA LEU A 741 15.47 14.09 9.29
C LEU A 741 14.87 14.41 7.92
N PHE A 742 14.22 13.46 7.25
CA PHE A 742 13.59 13.71 5.95
C PHE A 742 12.52 14.82 6.03
N GLY A 743 11.68 14.79 7.06
CA GLY A 743 10.66 15.83 7.29
C GLY A 743 11.27 17.20 7.63
N LYS A 744 12.36 17.24 8.40
CA LYS A 744 13.08 18.49 8.74
C LYS A 744 13.74 19.16 7.53
N LEU A 745 14.08 18.39 6.50
CA LEU A 745 14.71 18.89 5.27
C LEU A 745 13.71 19.13 4.13
N ALA A 746 12.50 18.58 4.22
CA ALA A 746 11.44 18.77 3.23
C ALA A 746 10.99 20.24 3.21
N PRO A 747 11.09 20.97 2.07
CA PRO A 747 10.55 22.31 1.98
C PRO A 747 9.03 22.26 2.02
N LEU A 748 8.44 22.97 2.97
CA LEU A 748 6.99 23.14 3.06
C LEU A 748 6.46 23.71 1.73
N GLY A 749 5.32 23.17 1.27
CA GLY A 749 4.76 23.39 -0.07
C GLY A 749 4.88 22.18 -1.01
N ALA A 750 5.54 21.09 -0.62
CA ALA A 750 5.79 19.95 -1.50
C ALA A 750 4.54 19.04 -1.63
N PRO A 751 3.77 19.05 -2.75
CA PRO A 751 2.58 18.20 -2.91
C PRO A 751 2.92 16.70 -2.98
N ILE A 752 4.19 16.48 -3.29
CA ILE A 752 4.95 15.25 -3.28
C ILE A 752 4.87 14.49 -1.96
N ALA A 753 4.47 15.11 -0.85
CA ALA A 753 4.36 14.42 0.43
C ALA A 753 3.38 13.22 0.42
N GLY A 754 2.37 13.23 -0.46
CA GLY A 754 1.55 12.03 -0.71
C GLY A 754 2.24 10.98 -1.60
N ILE A 755 3.10 11.40 -2.52
CA ILE A 755 3.77 10.55 -3.52
C ILE A 755 5.03 9.87 -2.94
N ALA A 756 5.79 10.54 -2.09
CA ALA A 756 7.01 9.98 -1.49
C ALA A 756 6.72 8.79 -0.54
N VAL A 757 5.52 8.76 0.06
CA VAL A 757 5.02 7.61 0.84
C VAL A 757 4.84 6.36 -0.05
N LEU A 758 4.54 6.53 -1.34
CA LEU A 758 4.43 5.43 -2.31
C LEU A 758 5.81 4.84 -2.65
N THR A 759 6.84 5.68 -2.67
CA THR A 759 8.22 5.31 -3.06
C THR A 759 9.05 4.82 -1.87
N GLY A 760 8.40 4.47 -0.75
CA GLY A 760 9.06 3.89 0.43
C GLY A 760 9.70 4.90 1.40
N ALA A 761 9.53 6.21 1.20
CA ALA A 761 10.02 7.24 2.13
C ALA A 761 9.04 7.42 3.30
N ALA A 762 9.09 6.49 4.26
CA ALA A 762 8.09 6.33 5.33
C ALA A 762 8.13 7.37 6.47
N GLU A 763 8.85 8.49 6.32
CA GLU A 763 9.16 9.45 7.40
C GLU A 763 8.45 10.82 7.27
N LEU A 764 7.54 10.98 6.32
CA LEU A 764 6.79 12.24 6.13
C LEU A 764 5.59 12.35 7.09
N THR A 765 5.88 12.59 8.37
CA THR A 765 4.90 13.03 9.39
C THR A 765 5.38 14.29 10.10
N ILE A 766 5.20 15.45 9.46
CA ILE A 766 5.28 16.78 10.07
C ILE A 766 4.05 17.62 9.66
N GLY A 767 3.53 18.41 10.59
CA GLY A 767 2.86 19.68 10.26
C GLY A 767 1.34 19.67 10.00
N ALA A 768 0.64 18.53 9.99
CA ALA A 768 -0.82 18.54 9.85
C ALA A 768 -1.54 17.36 10.52
N GLU A 769 -2.37 17.65 11.52
CA GLU A 769 -3.46 16.76 11.94
C GLU A 769 -4.58 16.76 10.88
N LYS A 770 -4.37 16.00 9.81
CA LYS A 770 -5.44 15.59 8.88
C LYS A 770 -5.45 14.08 8.77
N ASN A 771 -6.47 13.48 9.39
CA ASN A 771 -6.71 12.05 9.45
C ASN A 771 -6.75 11.41 8.05
N ARG A 772 -5.60 10.92 7.57
CA ARG A 772 -5.54 9.86 6.55
C ARG A 772 -5.75 8.53 7.26
N SER A 773 -6.98 8.29 7.71
CA SER A 773 -7.41 7.05 8.37
C SER A 773 -7.51 5.90 7.36
N GLY A 774 -6.35 5.50 6.84
CA GLY A 774 -6.13 4.18 6.28
C GLY A 774 -5.31 3.39 7.29
N ASP A 775 -5.87 2.29 7.79
CA ASP A 775 -5.19 1.42 8.74
C ASP A 775 -4.03 0.68 8.06
N THR A 776 -4.12 0.50 6.74
CA THR A 776 -3.10 -0.10 5.88
C THR A 776 -2.30 0.93 5.07
N GLN A 777 -1.11 0.53 4.62
CA GLN A 777 -0.30 1.32 3.68
C GLN A 777 -0.99 1.50 2.32
N ALA A 778 -1.83 0.56 1.89
CA ALA A 778 -2.54 0.60 0.62
C ALA A 778 -3.63 1.70 0.59
N GLU A 779 -4.38 1.87 1.67
CA GLU A 779 -5.39 2.92 1.80
C GLU A 779 -4.76 4.32 1.86
N ARG A 780 -3.63 4.47 2.55
CA ARG A 780 -2.84 5.71 2.57
C ARG A 780 -2.33 6.08 1.18
N THR A 781 -1.91 5.06 0.42
CA THR A 781 -1.43 5.15 -0.96
C THR A 781 -2.53 5.58 -1.93
N ASP A 782 -3.70 4.94 -1.90
CA ASP A 782 -4.86 5.34 -2.73
C ASP A 782 -5.41 6.72 -2.35
N GLY A 783 -5.53 7.02 -1.05
CA GLY A 783 -5.95 8.33 -0.57
C GLY A 783 -5.02 9.47 -1.01
N ALA A 784 -3.71 9.22 -1.09
CA ALA A 784 -2.75 10.17 -1.65
C ALA A 784 -2.98 10.42 -3.16
N TRP A 785 -3.19 9.36 -3.94
CA TRP A 785 -3.49 9.48 -5.37
C TRP A 785 -4.82 10.19 -5.65
N LYS A 786 -5.86 9.96 -4.85
CA LYS A 786 -7.15 10.66 -5.01
C LYS A 786 -7.04 12.16 -4.78
N VAL A 787 -6.23 12.60 -3.80
CA VAL A 787 -5.92 14.03 -3.60
C VAL A 787 -5.10 14.61 -4.76
N PHE A 788 -4.13 13.84 -5.28
CA PHE A 788 -3.33 14.26 -6.44
C PHE A 788 -4.15 14.34 -7.73
N ASP A 789 -5.02 13.37 -8.02
CA ASP A 789 -5.97 13.41 -9.14
C ASP A 789 -6.97 14.58 -8.97
N GLY A 790 -7.39 14.92 -7.75
CA GLY A 790 -8.17 16.13 -7.48
C GLY A 790 -7.44 17.41 -7.92
N THR A 791 -6.13 17.47 -7.70
CA THR A 791 -5.25 18.55 -8.16
C THR A 791 -5.09 18.54 -9.69
N LEU A 792 -4.79 17.38 -10.29
CA LEU A 792 -4.72 17.22 -11.75
C LEU A 792 -6.02 17.64 -12.45
N ASN A 793 -7.18 17.31 -11.86
CA ASN A 793 -8.46 17.70 -12.43
C ASN A 793 -8.72 19.20 -12.29
N THR A 794 -8.40 19.82 -11.14
CA THR A 794 -8.54 21.27 -10.91
C THR A 794 -7.64 22.12 -11.84
N LEU A 795 -6.49 21.57 -12.23
CA LEU A 795 -5.55 22.20 -13.15
C LEU A 795 -5.89 21.98 -14.63
N PHE A 796 -6.14 20.73 -15.03
CA PHE A 796 -6.09 20.31 -16.44
C PHE A 796 -7.43 19.86 -17.05
N SER A 797 -8.52 19.79 -16.28
CA SER A 797 -9.83 19.35 -16.80
C SER A 797 -10.74 20.50 -17.19
N ALA A 798 -11.44 20.36 -18.32
CA ALA A 798 -12.43 21.35 -18.75
C ALA A 798 -13.71 21.25 -17.91
N GLY A 799 -14.10 22.35 -17.24
CA GLY A 799 -15.29 22.41 -16.37
C GLY A 799 -15.11 21.82 -14.96
N ALA A 800 -13.88 21.79 -14.44
CA ALA A 800 -13.51 21.10 -13.20
C ALA A 800 -14.19 21.58 -11.89
N SER A 801 -14.98 22.67 -11.91
CA SER A 801 -15.67 23.19 -10.72
C SER A 801 -16.73 22.26 -10.14
N GLY A 802 -17.14 21.19 -10.84
CA GLY A 802 -18.05 20.17 -10.32
C GLY A 802 -17.50 19.37 -9.12
N ALA A 803 -18.28 18.41 -8.63
CA ALA A 803 -17.77 17.43 -7.67
C ALA A 803 -16.72 16.53 -8.36
N VAL A 804 -15.62 16.22 -7.66
CA VAL A 804 -14.67 15.21 -8.13
C VAL A 804 -15.35 13.86 -8.01
N LYS A 805 -15.70 13.26 -9.15
CA LYS A 805 -15.97 11.82 -9.26
C LYS A 805 -14.69 11.14 -9.69
N ASP A 806 -14.28 10.10 -8.97
CA ASP A 806 -13.17 9.27 -9.40
C ASP A 806 -13.62 8.48 -10.65
N PRO A 807 -12.90 8.49 -11.79
CA PRO A 807 -13.21 7.60 -12.91
C PRO A 807 -13.10 6.10 -12.55
N PHE A 808 -12.55 5.78 -11.37
CA PHE A 808 -12.46 4.45 -10.79
C PHE A 808 -13.40 4.23 -9.58
N GLU A 809 -14.23 5.20 -9.20
CA GLU A 809 -15.31 4.97 -8.23
C GLU A 809 -16.25 3.87 -8.77
N LEU A 810 -16.52 2.86 -7.95
CA LEU A 810 -17.53 1.85 -8.30
C LEU A 810 -18.89 2.55 -8.46
N PRO A 811 -19.71 2.16 -9.46
CA PRO A 811 -21.05 2.70 -9.59
C PRO A 811 -21.83 2.44 -8.29
N ALA A 812 -22.36 3.51 -7.68
CA ALA A 812 -23.33 3.36 -6.61
C ALA A 812 -24.50 2.53 -7.14
N GLU A 813 -24.92 1.51 -6.39
CA GLU A 813 -26.12 0.75 -6.72
C GLU A 813 -27.32 1.70 -6.77
N GLU A 814 -28.17 1.56 -7.79
CA GLU A 814 -29.38 2.37 -7.88
C GLU A 814 -30.28 2.06 -6.67
N PRO A 815 -30.71 3.06 -5.88
CA PRO A 815 -31.53 2.82 -4.70
C PRO A 815 -32.84 2.12 -5.10
N LEU A 816 -33.05 0.92 -4.58
CA LEU A 816 -34.28 0.17 -4.80
C LEU A 816 -35.49 1.00 -4.34
N PRO A 817 -36.60 1.02 -5.11
CA PRO A 817 -37.74 1.89 -4.83
C PRO A 817 -38.39 1.55 -3.48
N PRO A 818 -38.94 2.54 -2.75
CA PRO A 818 -39.25 2.41 -1.34
C PRO A 818 -40.44 1.48 -1.04
N GLY A 819 -40.13 0.28 -0.54
CA GLY A 819 -41.09 -0.58 0.14
C GLY A 819 -41.59 0.07 1.44
N LYS A 820 -42.90 -0.01 1.70
CA LYS A 820 -43.55 0.70 2.83
C LYS A 820 -43.45 -0.03 4.18
N PRO A 821 -43.60 0.67 5.32
CA PRO A 821 -42.96 0.26 6.57
C PRO A 821 -43.86 -0.43 7.60
N THR A 822 -43.23 -1.30 8.40
CA THR A 822 -43.46 -1.58 9.84
C THR A 822 -42.26 -2.44 10.30
N ILE A 823 -41.85 -2.51 11.57
CA ILE A 823 -42.52 -2.22 12.85
C ILE A 823 -41.74 -1.14 13.62
N ALA A 824 -42.42 -0.38 14.48
CA ALA A 824 -41.79 0.66 15.31
C ALA A 824 -40.91 0.07 16.44
N VAL A 825 -39.89 0.84 16.84
CA VAL A 825 -39.16 0.64 18.11
C VAL A 825 -39.44 1.86 18.99
N ASP A 826 -39.65 1.65 20.28
CA ASP A 826 -40.25 2.64 21.19
C ASP A 826 -39.26 3.76 21.58
N GLU A 827 -39.73 5.00 21.64
CA GLU A 827 -38.95 6.16 22.10
C GLU A 827 -39.00 6.25 23.63
N ASN A 828 -37.91 5.95 24.35
CA ASN A 828 -37.82 6.33 25.76
C ASN A 828 -36.39 6.67 26.27
N GLU A 829 -36.27 7.93 26.69
CA GLU A 829 -35.41 8.48 27.74
C GLU A 829 -33.88 8.21 27.71
N ILE A 830 -33.16 9.05 26.94
CA ILE A 830 -31.86 9.55 27.41
C ILE A 830 -32.13 10.55 28.54
N LYS A 831 -31.71 10.25 29.78
CA LYS A 831 -31.69 11.21 30.90
C LYS A 831 -30.36 11.20 31.64
N ALA A 832 -29.77 12.39 31.75
CA ALA A 832 -28.64 12.65 32.63
C ALA A 832 -29.11 12.84 34.10
N PRO A 833 -28.36 12.37 35.10
CA PRO A 833 -28.59 12.71 36.50
C PRO A 833 -27.54 13.70 37.04
N GLN A 834 -27.98 14.84 37.57
CA GLN A 834 -27.14 15.74 38.38
C GLN A 834 -27.86 16.13 39.68
N ALA A 835 -27.21 15.84 40.82
CA ALA A 835 -27.44 16.37 42.17
C ALA A 835 -28.82 16.28 42.87
N GLY A 836 -28.85 15.67 44.07
CA GLY A 836 -29.41 16.37 45.25
C GLY A 836 -30.29 15.62 46.28
N GLY A 837 -29.74 15.31 47.46
CA GLY A 837 -30.47 15.20 48.74
C GLY A 837 -30.86 13.78 49.23
N SER A 838 -31.02 13.51 50.54
CA SER A 838 -30.66 14.31 51.74
C SER A 838 -30.68 13.48 53.04
N GLY A 839 -29.90 13.88 54.06
CA GLY A 839 -29.98 13.40 55.46
C GLY A 839 -29.03 12.24 55.83
N ASN A 840 -28.27 12.26 56.94
CA ASN A 840 -28.15 13.26 58.02
C ASN A 840 -26.71 13.41 58.57
N ARG A 841 -26.47 14.51 59.31
CA ARG A 841 -25.17 15.03 59.84
C ARG A 841 -24.78 14.37 61.20
N PRO A 842 -23.57 14.58 61.81
CA PRO A 842 -22.82 15.85 61.89
C PRO A 842 -21.29 15.86 61.63
N THR A 843 -20.82 17.03 61.20
CA THR A 843 -19.42 17.52 61.13
C THR A 843 -19.13 18.45 62.33
N PRO A 844 -17.89 18.58 62.88
CA PRO A 844 -16.92 19.53 62.30
C PRO A 844 -15.41 19.21 62.53
N GLY A 845 -14.52 19.96 61.84
CA GLY A 845 -13.14 20.20 62.32
C GLY A 845 -11.99 19.72 61.41
N ILE A 846 -11.40 20.66 60.67
CA ILE A 846 -10.06 20.63 60.05
C ILE A 846 -9.27 21.70 60.82
N PRO A 847 -8.01 21.48 61.31
CA PRO A 847 -6.89 21.41 60.37
C PRO A 847 -5.65 20.54 60.69
N ASP A 848 -4.97 20.25 59.59
CA ASP A 848 -3.52 20.14 59.36
C ASP A 848 -2.69 18.86 59.61
N LEU A 849 -1.90 18.56 58.56
CA LEU A 849 -0.57 17.94 58.47
C LEU A 849 -0.20 16.60 59.17
N THR A 850 0.45 15.75 58.36
CA THR A 850 1.42 14.66 58.65
C THR A 850 1.00 13.19 58.93
N VAL A 851 1.30 12.34 57.93
CA VAL A 851 2.19 11.14 58.00
C VAL A 851 1.74 9.79 58.63
N ASN A 852 2.08 8.72 57.89
CA ASN A 852 2.29 7.30 58.24
C ASN A 852 1.12 6.30 58.33
N ARG A 853 1.22 5.30 57.42
CA ARG A 853 1.26 3.83 57.66
C ARG A 853 0.26 3.21 58.66
N PHE A 854 -0.54 2.25 58.17
CA PHE A 854 -0.39 0.84 58.57
C PHE A 854 -0.79 -0.12 57.43
N ARG A 855 0.07 -1.09 57.12
CA ARG A 855 -0.24 -2.28 56.30
C ARG A 855 0.66 -3.42 56.81
N MET A 856 0.06 -4.52 57.25
CA MET A 856 0.81 -5.68 57.77
C MET A 856 1.47 -6.46 56.61
N PRO A 857 2.63 -7.11 56.83
CA PRO A 857 3.43 -7.71 55.77
C PRO A 857 2.99 -9.13 55.38
N SER A 858 3.27 -9.51 54.13
CA SER A 858 3.26 -10.90 53.67
C SER A 858 4.51 -11.64 54.16
N SER A 859 4.35 -12.86 54.68
CA SER A 859 5.46 -13.68 55.20
C SER A 859 6.44 -14.14 54.11
N SER A 860 7.73 -14.22 54.49
CA SER A 860 8.79 -14.75 53.62
C SER A 860 8.80 -16.28 53.62
N LEU A 861 9.05 -16.88 52.46
CA LEU A 861 9.33 -18.33 52.32
C LEU A 861 10.73 -18.73 52.83
N VAL A 862 11.62 -17.77 53.08
CA VAL A 862 12.91 -17.98 53.76
C VAL A 862 12.77 -17.44 55.17
N LYS A 863 12.99 -18.30 56.18
CA LYS A 863 13.04 -17.91 57.58
C LYS A 863 14.35 -17.17 57.86
N MET A 864 14.28 -15.85 57.95
CA MET A 864 15.44 -15.04 58.32
C MET A 864 15.77 -15.19 59.81
N SER A 865 14.80 -15.53 60.67
CA SER A 865 15.07 -15.73 62.10
C SER A 865 16.12 -16.82 62.42
N GLU A 866 16.32 -17.78 61.50
CA GLU A 866 17.31 -18.87 61.59
C GLU A 866 18.70 -18.49 61.04
N HIS A 867 18.85 -17.30 60.44
CA HIS A 867 20.11 -16.78 59.88
C HIS A 867 20.64 -15.52 60.60
N ALA A 868 20.00 -15.09 61.68
CA ALA A 868 20.45 -13.95 62.47
C ALA A 868 21.78 -14.25 63.18
N VAL A 869 22.64 -13.23 63.33
CA VAL A 869 23.96 -13.38 63.94
C VAL A 869 23.80 -13.65 65.45
N PRO A 870 24.30 -14.78 65.99
CA PRO A 870 24.24 -15.05 67.43
C PRO A 870 24.95 -13.96 68.22
N ASN A 871 24.27 -13.42 69.24
CA ASN A 871 24.72 -12.26 70.03
C ASN A 871 25.04 -10.99 69.20
N GLY A 872 24.50 -10.86 67.98
CA GLY A 872 24.82 -9.76 67.04
C GLY A 872 24.71 -8.34 67.62
N GLU A 873 23.78 -8.10 68.54
CA GLU A 873 23.66 -6.82 69.27
C GLU A 873 24.96 -6.45 70.03
N GLN A 874 25.67 -7.42 70.59
CA GLN A 874 26.93 -7.18 71.32
C GLN A 874 28.09 -6.84 70.38
N PHE A 875 28.11 -7.40 69.16
CA PHE A 875 29.10 -7.06 68.15
C PHE A 875 28.95 -5.60 67.67
N ILE A 876 27.71 -5.10 67.56
CA ILE A 876 27.45 -3.73 67.13
C ILE A 876 27.34 -2.71 68.29
N ALA A 877 27.31 -3.14 69.56
CA ALA A 877 27.02 -2.28 70.72
C ALA A 877 27.91 -1.02 70.85
N ASN A 878 29.17 -1.10 70.42
CA ASN A 878 30.13 0.01 70.44
C ASN A 878 30.38 0.62 69.06
N THR A 879 29.56 0.30 68.06
CA THR A 879 29.71 0.70 66.65
C THR A 879 28.49 1.49 66.19
N THR A 880 28.65 2.77 65.85
CA THR A 880 27.59 3.52 65.17
C THR A 880 27.47 3.10 63.71
N PRO A 881 26.25 2.94 63.17
CA PRO A 881 26.05 2.61 61.76
C PRO A 881 26.38 3.79 60.84
N ASP A 882 26.62 3.50 59.57
CA ASP A 882 26.72 4.54 58.53
C ASP A 882 25.35 5.08 58.09
N ALA A 883 25.37 6.04 57.16
CA ALA A 883 24.18 6.72 56.65
C ALA A 883 23.17 5.79 55.92
N MET A 884 23.55 4.55 55.59
CA MET A 884 22.66 3.52 55.04
C MET A 884 22.25 2.47 56.08
N GLY A 885 22.62 2.62 57.36
CA GLY A 885 22.30 1.67 58.42
C GLY A 885 23.28 0.51 58.57
N VAL A 886 24.46 0.57 57.95
CA VAL A 886 25.44 -0.52 57.95
C VAL A 886 26.46 -0.35 59.07
N TYR A 887 26.55 -1.33 59.95
CA TYR A 887 27.49 -1.41 61.06
C TYR A 887 28.76 -2.13 60.62
N ARG A 888 29.92 -1.47 60.70
CA ARG A 888 31.21 -2.08 60.32
C ARG A 888 32.05 -2.37 61.54
N VAL A 889 32.15 -3.65 61.88
CA VAL A 889 32.91 -4.13 63.05
C VAL A 889 34.23 -4.70 62.55
N THR A 890 35.32 -4.36 63.23
CA THR A 890 36.63 -5.00 63.01
C THR A 890 36.99 -5.75 64.28
N ASP A 891 37.31 -7.03 64.18
CA ASP A 891 37.75 -7.83 65.33
C ASP A 891 39.23 -7.58 65.68
N SER A 892 39.69 -8.20 66.79
CA SER A 892 41.05 -8.07 67.29
C SER A 892 42.13 -8.66 66.38
N GLU A 893 41.76 -9.43 65.36
CA GLU A 893 42.67 -9.98 64.35
C GLU A 893 42.68 -9.11 63.07
N GLY A 894 41.94 -8.00 63.06
CA GLY A 894 41.87 -7.04 61.96
C GLY A 894 40.89 -7.44 60.85
N LYS A 895 40.15 -8.54 61.01
CA LYS A 895 39.14 -8.97 60.03
C LYS A 895 37.89 -8.09 60.16
N ARG A 896 37.38 -7.65 59.02
CA ARG A 896 36.23 -6.73 58.91
C ARG A 896 34.95 -7.48 58.58
N TRP A 897 33.88 -7.10 59.27
CA TRP A 897 32.54 -7.66 59.16
C TRP A 897 31.55 -6.53 58.92
N ASN A 898 30.63 -6.71 57.98
CA ASN A 898 29.56 -5.77 57.67
C ASN A 898 28.23 -6.35 58.17
N PHE A 899 27.53 -5.63 59.05
CA PHE A 899 26.24 -6.04 59.58
C PHE A 899 25.14 -5.02 59.29
N VAL A 900 23.91 -5.48 59.12
CA VAL A 900 22.71 -4.64 58.95
C VAL A 900 21.61 -5.07 59.93
N ARG A 901 20.65 -4.19 60.21
CA ARG A 901 19.41 -4.57 60.89
C ARG A 901 18.34 -4.96 59.88
N HIS A 902 17.61 -6.02 60.19
CA HIS A 902 16.44 -6.44 59.43
C HIS A 902 15.39 -7.01 60.39
N THR A 903 14.14 -6.55 60.25
CA THR A 903 12.99 -7.17 60.91
C THR A 903 12.65 -8.49 60.24
N ASP A 904 12.87 -9.59 60.95
CA ASP A 904 12.58 -10.94 60.47
C ASP A 904 11.07 -11.26 60.44
N GLU A 905 10.71 -12.45 59.96
CA GLU A 905 9.33 -12.93 59.88
C GLU A 905 8.61 -13.07 61.23
N THR A 906 9.31 -12.92 62.37
CA THR A 906 8.72 -12.87 63.71
C THR A 906 8.37 -11.44 64.16
N GLY A 907 8.62 -10.44 63.30
CA GLY A 907 8.39 -9.03 63.61
C GLY A 907 9.44 -8.43 64.55
N ARG A 908 10.65 -9.02 64.61
CA ARG A 908 11.74 -8.56 65.48
C ARG A 908 12.95 -8.12 64.65
N SER A 909 13.36 -6.86 64.83
CA SER A 909 14.61 -6.33 64.29
C SER A 909 15.80 -7.05 64.92
N LYS A 910 16.59 -7.76 64.10
CA LYS A 910 17.82 -8.46 64.49
C LYS A 910 18.98 -8.04 63.61
N VAL A 911 20.20 -8.36 64.07
CA VAL A 911 21.46 -8.10 63.36
C VAL A 911 21.79 -9.27 62.43
N PHE A 912 22.11 -8.95 61.16
CA PHE A 912 22.43 -9.89 60.10
C PHE A 912 23.75 -9.55 59.43
N GLU A 913 24.54 -10.55 59.05
CA GLU A 913 25.75 -10.36 58.25
C GLU A 913 25.39 -10.21 56.77
N ILE A 914 26.04 -9.25 56.11
CA ILE A 914 25.94 -9.06 54.65
C ILE A 914 27.29 -9.37 53.99
N GLU A 915 27.26 -9.62 52.68
CA GLU A 915 28.46 -9.94 51.90
C GLU A 915 29.64 -8.99 52.20
N SER A 916 30.79 -9.56 52.54
CA SER A 916 32.00 -8.80 52.93
C SER A 916 32.56 -7.90 51.81
N ALA A 917 32.14 -8.14 50.56
CA ALA A 917 32.44 -7.31 49.40
C ALA A 917 31.60 -6.01 49.30
N TYR A 918 30.58 -5.85 50.15
CA TYR A 918 29.70 -4.67 50.17
C TYR A 918 30.48 -3.36 50.35
N ARG A 919 30.24 -2.38 49.47
CA ARG A 919 30.89 -1.08 49.48
C ARG A 919 29.98 -0.01 50.08
N MET A 920 30.59 1.00 50.68
CA MET A 920 29.88 2.06 51.37
C MET A 920 29.05 2.90 50.40
N GLY A 921 27.73 2.80 50.51
CA GLY A 921 26.78 3.47 49.61
C GLY A 921 26.16 2.57 48.54
N ASP A 922 26.54 1.30 48.43
CA ASP A 922 25.89 0.36 47.51
C ASP A 922 24.40 0.22 47.90
N SER A 923 23.51 0.41 46.91
CA SER A 923 22.06 0.46 47.13
C SER A 923 21.39 -0.90 47.24
N ALA A 924 22.15 -2.01 47.12
CA ALA A 924 21.68 -3.36 47.41
C ALA A 924 22.87 -4.29 47.75
N THR A 925 22.62 -5.34 48.51
CA THR A 925 23.58 -6.38 48.93
C THR A 925 22.84 -7.70 49.14
N SER A 926 23.48 -8.73 49.71
CA SER A 926 22.78 -9.91 50.23
C SER A 926 23.11 -10.14 51.70
N ILE A 927 22.11 -10.53 52.47
CA ILE A 927 22.31 -11.20 53.76
C ILE A 927 22.87 -12.59 53.46
N ILE A 928 23.93 -12.96 54.18
CA ILE A 928 24.57 -14.28 54.11
C ILE A 928 24.26 -15.12 55.35
N SER A 929 24.25 -16.44 55.22
CA SER A 929 24.13 -17.35 56.36
C SER A 929 25.48 -17.45 57.09
N PRO A 930 25.58 -17.08 58.38
CA PRO A 930 26.85 -17.12 59.13
C PRO A 930 27.49 -18.51 59.20
N ALA A 931 26.68 -19.58 59.07
CA ALA A 931 27.16 -20.97 59.11
C ALA A 931 27.75 -21.48 57.79
N THR A 932 27.52 -20.79 56.66
CA THR A 932 27.94 -21.27 55.32
C THR A 932 28.55 -20.20 54.41
N GLY A 933 28.52 -18.92 54.80
CA GLY A 933 29.04 -17.80 54.02
C GLY A 933 28.29 -17.51 52.71
N ARG A 934 27.16 -18.18 52.45
CA ARG A 934 26.38 -18.06 51.21
C ARG A 934 25.22 -17.09 51.39
N ALA A 935 24.96 -16.30 50.35
CA ALA A 935 23.80 -15.43 50.24
C ALA A 935 22.49 -16.23 50.39
N VAL A 936 21.61 -15.77 51.30
CA VAL A 936 20.28 -16.35 51.54
C VAL A 936 19.16 -15.39 51.11
N MET A 937 19.39 -14.08 51.14
CA MET A 937 18.41 -13.10 50.69
C MET A 937 19.07 -11.80 50.23
N ARG A 938 18.82 -11.39 48.97
CA ARG A 938 19.20 -10.07 48.46
C ARG A 938 18.36 -8.99 49.15
N VAL A 939 18.97 -7.90 49.58
CA VAL A 939 18.35 -6.79 50.33
C VAL A 939 18.85 -5.42 49.89
N HIS A 940 18.11 -4.35 50.20
CA HIS A 940 18.41 -2.94 49.95
C HIS A 940 18.11 -2.07 51.19
N PRO A 941 18.65 -0.84 51.30
CA PRO A 941 18.36 0.05 52.42
C PRO A 941 16.88 0.42 52.47
N GLY A 942 16.32 0.44 53.69
CA GLY A 942 14.97 0.91 54.00
C GLY A 942 15.00 2.24 54.77
N ARG A 943 13.94 2.50 55.55
CA ARG A 943 13.87 3.69 56.41
C ARG A 943 14.53 3.43 57.76
N GLU A 944 15.09 4.48 58.34
CA GLU A 944 15.57 4.50 59.74
C GLU A 944 16.69 3.46 60.04
N GLY A 945 17.38 2.94 59.01
CA GLY A 945 18.56 2.07 59.13
C GLY A 945 18.28 0.56 59.01
N GLU A 946 17.03 0.13 58.84
CA GLU A 946 16.71 -1.27 58.51
C GLU A 946 16.80 -1.55 57.01
N TRP A 947 17.13 -2.79 56.63
CA TRP A 947 17.24 -3.28 55.25
C TRP A 947 16.10 -4.25 54.88
N VAL A 948 15.72 -4.34 53.60
CA VAL A 948 14.55 -5.10 53.09
C VAL A 948 14.80 -5.77 51.71
N ARG A 949 14.01 -6.79 51.31
CA ARG A 949 14.32 -7.75 50.21
C ARG A 949 14.29 -7.23 48.75
N ALA A 950 15.08 -7.84 47.84
CA ALA A 950 15.16 -7.56 46.38
C ALA A 950 15.16 -8.83 45.43
N PRO A 951 15.00 -8.69 44.08
CA PRO A 951 14.91 -9.78 43.05
C PRO A 951 16.25 -10.16 42.30
N ALA A 952 16.26 -11.18 41.42
CA ALA A 952 17.48 -11.79 40.78
C ALA A 952 17.27 -12.68 39.49
N ASP A 953 18.35 -12.96 38.70
CA ASP A 953 18.47 -13.97 37.57
C ASP A 953 19.96 -14.27 37.08
N GLY A 954 20.26 -15.40 36.35
CA GLY A 954 21.50 -15.74 35.55
C GLY A 954 22.49 -16.88 36.04
N GLY A 955 23.44 -17.55 35.30
CA GLY A 955 23.77 -17.78 33.84
C GLY A 955 25.21 -18.34 33.45
N MET A 956 25.37 -19.12 32.34
CA MET A 956 26.55 -19.26 31.36
C MET A 956 27.79 -20.26 31.40
N ARG A 957 28.53 -20.35 30.23
CA ARG A 957 29.92 -20.90 29.82
C ARG A 957 30.09 -22.41 29.38
N ILE A 958 31.16 -22.99 28.72
CA ILE A 958 32.60 -22.61 28.39
C ILE A 958 33.27 -23.07 27.00
N LYS A 959 34.30 -23.99 26.87
CA LYS A 959 35.37 -24.09 25.76
C LYS A 959 36.19 -25.45 25.66
N TRP A 960 37.04 -25.90 24.67
CA TRP A 960 37.28 -25.66 23.18
C TRP A 960 38.08 -26.74 22.31
N PRO A 961 39.45 -26.97 22.32
CA PRO A 961 40.30 -27.27 21.08
C PRO A 961 41.35 -28.47 21.16
N TRP A 962 42.28 -28.92 20.25
CA TRP A 962 42.90 -28.70 18.87
C TRP A 962 43.43 -30.09 18.28
N GLU A 963 44.22 -30.38 17.20
CA GLU A 963 44.72 -29.83 15.88
C GLU A 963 45.36 -30.94 14.92
N ARG A 964 45.56 -30.65 13.60
CA ARG A 964 46.49 -31.19 12.51
C ARG A 964 46.51 -32.64 11.91
N THR A 965 47.06 -32.73 10.67
CA THR A 965 47.03 -33.79 9.59
C THR A 965 48.45 -34.09 9.02
N PRO A 966 48.77 -34.98 8.01
CA PRO A 966 47.97 -35.62 6.93
C PRO A 966 48.26 -37.12 6.55
N SER A 967 47.69 -37.60 5.42
CA SER A 967 47.56 -39.00 4.92
C SER A 967 48.76 -39.61 4.13
N PRO A 968 48.77 -40.94 3.86
CA PRO A 968 48.42 -41.45 2.50
C PRO A 968 47.72 -42.85 2.42
N THR A 969 47.46 -43.35 1.20
CA THR A 969 46.80 -44.62 0.76
C THR A 969 47.67 -45.32 -0.32
N PRO A 970 47.31 -46.48 -0.98
CA PRO A 970 46.37 -47.60 -0.71
C PRO A 970 46.95 -49.04 -0.99
N SER A 971 46.17 -50.11 -0.72
CA SER A 971 46.19 -51.44 -1.42
C SER A 971 45.10 -52.37 -0.80
N ASP A 972 44.02 -52.76 -1.49
CA ASP A 972 43.87 -53.90 -2.44
C ASP A 972 43.68 -55.30 -1.80
N GLU A 973 42.43 -55.77 -1.68
CA GLU A 973 41.97 -57.09 -2.19
C GLU A 973 40.43 -57.13 -2.36
N MET A 974 39.83 -58.27 -2.77
CA MET A 974 38.44 -58.31 -3.27
C MET A 974 37.84 -59.73 -3.39
N LYS A 975 36.61 -59.99 -2.84
CA LYS A 975 35.44 -60.70 -3.48
C LYS A 975 34.46 -61.37 -2.50
N SER A 976 33.16 -61.13 -2.70
CA SER A 976 32.05 -62.14 -2.67
C SER A 976 30.69 -61.47 -3.05
N PRO A 977 29.57 -62.20 -3.25
CA PRO A 977 28.42 -61.64 -3.99
C PRO A 977 27.64 -60.56 -3.24
N ARG A 978 27.07 -59.63 -4.00
CA ARG A 978 26.59 -58.33 -3.52
C ARG A 978 25.13 -58.35 -3.08
N SER A 979 24.89 -58.40 -1.77
CA SER A 979 23.76 -57.67 -1.18
C SER A 979 24.05 -56.16 -1.28
N PHE A 980 23.18 -55.28 -0.80
CA PHE A 980 23.55 -53.86 -0.73
C PHE A 980 24.73 -53.65 0.23
N ALA A 981 24.71 -54.28 1.40
CA ALA A 981 25.78 -54.21 2.40
C ALA A 981 27.15 -54.61 1.84
N SER A 982 27.25 -55.69 1.07
CA SER A 982 28.52 -56.15 0.48
C SER A 982 28.99 -55.37 -0.76
N GLN A 983 28.46 -54.16 -0.96
CA GLN A 983 29.09 -53.11 -1.78
C GLN A 983 29.87 -52.09 -0.94
N PHE A 984 29.77 -52.15 0.40
CA PHE A 984 30.29 -51.16 1.34
C PHE A 984 31.07 -51.85 2.48
N GLY A 985 32.34 -52.18 2.22
CA GLY A 985 33.29 -52.66 3.23
C GLY A 985 34.12 -51.53 3.85
N ASP A 986 34.67 -51.77 5.05
CA ASP A 986 35.77 -51.00 5.62
C ASP A 986 37.15 -51.53 5.13
N HIS A 987 38.23 -51.03 5.71
CA HIS A 987 39.60 -51.41 5.34
C HIS A 987 40.00 -52.83 5.75
N ASP A 988 39.20 -53.51 6.58
CA ASP A 988 39.36 -54.91 7.00
C ASP A 988 38.35 -55.84 6.27
N ASP A 989 37.75 -55.39 5.17
CA ASP A 989 36.69 -56.07 4.40
C ASP A 989 35.39 -56.35 5.21
N LYS A 990 35.19 -55.66 6.36
CA LYS A 990 33.98 -55.80 7.17
C LYS A 990 32.88 -54.91 6.62
N LEU A 991 31.66 -55.45 6.53
CA LEU A 991 30.50 -54.70 6.05
C LEU A 991 30.22 -53.48 6.94
N LEU A 992 30.09 -52.30 6.33
CA LEU A 992 29.82 -51.06 7.05
C LEU A 992 28.44 -51.14 7.73
N PRO A 993 28.32 -50.84 9.05
CA PRO A 993 27.08 -51.04 9.79
C PRO A 993 25.83 -50.38 9.21
N PHE A 994 25.95 -49.18 8.63
CA PHE A 994 24.81 -48.51 7.96
C PHE A 994 24.25 -49.33 6.79
N ALA A 995 25.10 -50.10 6.11
CA ALA A 995 24.76 -50.80 4.89
C ALA A 995 24.12 -52.16 5.19
N GLN A 996 24.57 -52.83 6.26
CA GLN A 996 23.83 -53.93 6.89
C GLN A 996 22.44 -53.47 7.34
N ARG A 997 22.37 -52.33 8.04
CA ARG A 997 21.12 -51.71 8.49
C ARG A 997 20.22 -51.25 7.32
N ALA A 998 20.77 -51.05 6.12
CA ALA A 998 19.98 -50.81 4.92
C ALA A 998 19.36 -52.10 4.35
N ASP A 999 20.11 -53.19 4.25
CA ASP A 999 19.57 -54.52 3.87
C ASP A 999 18.49 -55.00 4.88
N GLU A 1000 18.59 -54.64 6.16
CA GLU A 1000 17.59 -54.94 7.21
C GLU A 1000 16.25 -54.20 7.05
N LEU A 1001 16.24 -53.04 6.38
CA LEU A 1001 15.08 -52.15 6.32
C LEU A 1001 14.49 -52.04 4.90
N LEU A 1002 15.31 -52.22 3.87
CA LEU A 1002 14.95 -51.99 2.47
C LEU A 1002 15.08 -53.26 1.62
N LYS A 1003 14.08 -53.48 0.76
CA LYS A 1003 14.14 -54.43 -0.35
C LYS A 1003 14.74 -53.73 -1.56
N PHE A 1004 16.04 -53.86 -1.76
CA PHE A 1004 16.72 -53.36 -2.94
C PHE A 1004 16.29 -54.15 -4.19
N ASN A 1005 15.92 -53.43 -5.25
CA ASN A 1005 15.41 -53.96 -6.51
C ASN A 1005 16.21 -53.38 -7.68
N ASP A 1006 16.78 -54.22 -8.54
CA ASP A 1006 17.60 -53.80 -9.70
C ASP A 1006 16.84 -52.90 -10.69
N ALA A 1007 15.50 -52.90 -10.67
CA ALA A 1007 14.66 -52.01 -11.48
C ALA A 1007 14.49 -50.59 -10.89
N ILE A 1008 15.03 -50.30 -9.70
CA ILE A 1008 14.94 -49.00 -9.03
C ILE A 1008 16.35 -48.40 -8.91
N HIS A 1009 16.54 -47.20 -9.44
CA HIS A 1009 17.80 -46.47 -9.32
C HIS A 1009 17.91 -45.78 -7.96
N TYR A 1010 18.49 -46.49 -6.99
CA TYR A 1010 18.87 -45.92 -5.69
C TYR A 1010 20.11 -45.03 -5.81
N THR A 1011 20.14 -43.98 -5.00
CA THR A 1011 21.21 -43.01 -4.84
C THR A 1011 21.62 -42.97 -3.37
N LEU A 1012 22.88 -42.59 -3.10
CA LEU A 1012 23.43 -42.52 -1.75
C LEU A 1012 24.01 -41.15 -1.46
N GLY A 1013 23.78 -40.68 -0.24
CA GLY A 1013 24.36 -39.48 0.32
C GLY A 1013 24.62 -39.62 1.82
N SER A 1014 25.11 -38.57 2.45
CA SER A 1014 25.30 -38.50 3.90
C SER A 1014 24.75 -37.21 4.48
N LYS A 1015 24.28 -37.28 5.73
CA LYS A 1015 23.73 -36.16 6.51
C LYS A 1015 24.46 -36.11 7.84
N ASN A 1016 25.32 -35.11 7.99
CA ASN A 1016 26.09 -34.89 9.20
C ASN A 1016 25.18 -34.41 10.35
N TYR A 1017 25.44 -34.89 11.56
CA TYR A 1017 24.75 -34.50 12.79
C TYR A 1017 25.73 -34.52 13.97
N GLU A 1018 25.57 -33.61 14.92
CA GLU A 1018 26.43 -33.56 16.11
C GLU A 1018 25.84 -34.42 17.23
N ALA A 1019 26.66 -35.30 17.82
CA ALA A 1019 26.27 -36.14 18.95
C ALA A 1019 27.45 -36.31 19.91
N ASN A 1020 27.27 -35.94 21.17
CA ASN A 1020 28.28 -35.97 22.23
C ASN A 1020 29.58 -35.19 21.88
N GLY A 1021 29.45 -34.07 21.15
CA GLY A 1021 30.59 -33.24 20.73
C GLY A 1021 31.40 -33.78 19.55
N ALA A 1022 30.90 -34.80 18.85
CA ALA A 1022 31.48 -35.33 17.63
C ALA A 1022 30.49 -35.22 16.47
N ILE A 1023 30.96 -34.82 15.29
CA ILE A 1023 30.18 -34.89 14.05
C ILE A 1023 30.14 -36.34 13.60
N LYS A 1024 28.94 -36.94 13.67
CA LYS A 1024 28.60 -38.23 13.08
C LYS A 1024 27.90 -38.00 11.74
N ALA A 1025 27.76 -39.04 10.93
CA ALA A 1025 27.01 -39.01 9.69
C ALA A 1025 25.98 -40.14 9.65
N ASN A 1026 24.74 -39.80 9.30
CA ASN A 1026 23.76 -40.78 8.82
C ASN A 1026 23.98 -40.99 7.32
N THR A 1027 23.82 -42.22 6.83
CA THR A 1027 23.73 -42.47 5.39
C THR A 1027 22.29 -42.29 4.93
N ILE A 1028 22.08 -41.64 3.79
CA ILE A 1028 20.77 -41.53 3.14
C ILE A 1028 20.74 -42.44 1.92
N VAL A 1029 19.71 -43.28 1.83
CA VAL A 1029 19.33 -44.04 0.62
C VAL A 1029 18.13 -43.35 0.00
N SER A 1030 18.20 -42.95 -1.28
CA SER A 1030 17.11 -42.22 -1.93
C SER A 1030 16.81 -42.68 -3.36
N TRP A 1031 15.55 -42.64 -3.77
CA TRP A 1031 15.09 -42.98 -5.12
C TRP A 1031 13.91 -42.09 -5.56
N SER A 1032 13.50 -42.22 -6.81
CA SER A 1032 12.40 -41.46 -7.41
C SER A 1032 11.33 -42.39 -7.98
N ILE A 1033 10.10 -41.90 -8.05
CA ILE A 1033 8.95 -42.55 -8.68
C ILE A 1033 8.38 -41.57 -9.70
N ASP A 1034 8.50 -41.91 -10.97
CA ASP A 1034 7.89 -41.14 -12.06
C ASP A 1034 6.39 -41.45 -12.13
N ASP A 1035 5.58 -40.40 -11.99
CA ASP A 1035 4.14 -40.46 -12.25
C ASP A 1035 3.81 -39.43 -13.33
N THR A 1036 3.66 -39.92 -14.55
CA THR A 1036 3.38 -39.14 -15.76
C THR A 1036 1.90 -39.15 -16.15
N GLY A 1037 1.05 -39.79 -15.34
CA GLY A 1037 -0.36 -40.05 -15.62
C GLY A 1037 -1.33 -39.38 -14.65
N PHE A 1038 -0.85 -38.51 -13.77
CA PHE A 1038 -1.62 -37.97 -12.64
C PHE A 1038 -2.94 -37.29 -13.07
N SER A 1039 -3.98 -37.53 -12.28
CA SER A 1039 -5.28 -36.85 -12.37
C SER A 1039 -5.95 -36.75 -11.00
N VAL A 1040 -6.40 -35.55 -10.63
CA VAL A 1040 -7.13 -35.27 -9.39
C VAL A 1040 -8.41 -36.12 -9.30
N GLU A 1041 -8.58 -36.86 -8.21
CA GLU A 1041 -9.77 -37.69 -7.99
C GLU A 1041 -11.05 -36.85 -7.75
N PRO A 1042 -12.26 -37.36 -8.03
CA PRO A 1042 -13.52 -36.64 -7.76
C PRO A 1042 -13.71 -36.21 -6.31
N SER A 1043 -13.07 -36.90 -5.37
CA SER A 1043 -12.98 -36.63 -3.92
C SER A 1043 -12.05 -35.46 -3.56
N GLU A 1044 -11.03 -35.23 -4.39
CA GLU A 1044 -9.97 -34.23 -4.18
C GLU A 1044 -10.29 -32.88 -4.84
N LYS A 1045 -11.24 -32.86 -5.78
CA LYS A 1045 -11.61 -31.66 -6.57
C LYS A 1045 -12.15 -30.51 -5.72
N ALA A 1046 -11.86 -29.31 -6.20
CA ALA A 1046 -12.38 -28.08 -5.63
C ALA A 1046 -13.89 -27.98 -5.81
N GLN A 1047 -14.58 -27.48 -4.78
CA GLN A 1047 -16.02 -27.23 -4.78
C GLN A 1047 -16.36 -26.08 -3.83
N ILE A 1048 -17.56 -25.50 -3.93
CA ILE A 1048 -18.02 -24.47 -2.99
C ILE A 1048 -18.12 -25.06 -1.58
N THR A 1049 -17.60 -24.34 -0.58
CA THR A 1049 -17.58 -24.77 0.83
C THR A 1049 -18.24 -23.74 1.74
N GLN A 1050 -18.39 -24.04 3.04
CA GLN A 1050 -19.04 -23.13 3.99
C GLN A 1050 -18.12 -22.00 4.50
N HIS A 1051 -16.82 -22.02 4.16
CA HIS A 1051 -15.80 -21.13 4.75
C HIS A 1051 -15.25 -20.05 3.81
N SER A 1052 -15.56 -20.12 2.51
CA SER A 1052 -15.26 -19.07 1.53
C SER A 1052 -16.27 -19.11 0.38
N SER A 1053 -16.41 -17.99 -0.32
CA SER A 1053 -17.13 -17.90 -1.60
C SER A 1053 -16.33 -18.48 -2.78
N SER A 1054 -15.04 -18.80 -2.58
CA SER A 1054 -14.18 -19.47 -3.56
C SER A 1054 -14.26 -21.00 -3.44
N GLU A 1055 -13.98 -21.72 -4.53
CA GLU A 1055 -13.98 -23.19 -4.53
C GLU A 1055 -12.69 -23.77 -3.94
N TYR A 1056 -12.82 -24.80 -3.10
CA TYR A 1056 -11.72 -25.44 -2.39
C TYR A 1056 -11.90 -26.96 -2.29
N SER A 1057 -10.78 -27.70 -2.30
CA SER A 1057 -10.76 -29.12 -1.97
C SER A 1057 -11.13 -29.34 -0.50
N PRO A 1058 -12.06 -30.26 -0.18
CA PRO A 1058 -12.38 -30.61 1.22
C PRO A 1058 -11.15 -31.11 2.00
N ASN A 1059 -10.24 -31.83 1.33
CA ASN A 1059 -9.03 -32.38 1.92
C ASN A 1059 -8.07 -31.25 2.34
N PHE A 1060 -7.87 -30.24 1.48
CA PHE A 1060 -7.06 -29.06 1.80
C PHE A 1060 -7.58 -28.31 3.03
N LEU A 1061 -8.89 -28.09 3.13
CA LEU A 1061 -9.48 -27.40 4.29
C LEU A 1061 -9.37 -28.22 5.59
N LEU A 1062 -9.44 -29.55 5.52
CA LEU A 1062 -9.18 -30.42 6.67
C LEU A 1062 -7.72 -30.34 7.14
N ASP A 1063 -6.77 -30.25 6.20
CA ASP A 1063 -5.34 -30.31 6.48
C ASP A 1063 -4.70 -28.96 6.82
N LEU A 1064 -5.30 -27.83 6.43
CA LEU A 1064 -4.84 -26.46 6.69
C LEU A 1064 -4.71 -26.10 8.20
N ASN A 1065 -5.48 -26.77 9.06
CA ASN A 1065 -5.32 -26.67 10.52
C ASN A 1065 -4.25 -27.65 11.05
N ARG A 1066 -4.18 -28.86 10.48
CA ARG A 1066 -3.35 -29.98 10.94
C ARG A 1066 -1.86 -29.84 10.61
N ASN A 1067 -1.53 -29.16 9.53
CA ASN A 1067 -0.19 -29.14 8.94
C ASN A 1067 0.33 -27.70 8.75
N PRO A 1068 1.67 -27.48 8.74
CA PRO A 1068 2.25 -26.21 8.32
C PRO A 1068 2.20 -26.04 6.78
N TYR A 1069 1.77 -24.85 6.36
CA TYR A 1069 1.76 -24.41 4.96
C TYR A 1069 2.59 -23.13 4.80
N ALA A 1070 3.48 -23.13 3.82
CA ALA A 1070 4.30 -22.00 3.41
C ALA A 1070 4.02 -21.65 1.94
N VAL A 1071 3.78 -20.37 1.64
CA VAL A 1071 3.58 -19.87 0.28
C VAL A 1071 4.72 -18.90 -0.05
N THR A 1072 5.54 -19.26 -1.03
CA THR A 1072 6.60 -18.39 -1.54
C THR A 1072 6.10 -17.68 -2.80
N THR A 1073 5.93 -16.36 -2.74
CA THR A 1073 5.70 -15.53 -3.92
C THR A 1073 7.03 -14.98 -4.44
N LYS A 1074 7.11 -14.70 -5.75
CA LYS A 1074 8.24 -13.97 -6.34
C LYS A 1074 7.79 -12.65 -6.94
N GLU A 1075 8.31 -11.56 -6.38
CA GLU A 1075 8.00 -10.20 -6.83
C GLU A 1075 9.31 -9.48 -7.14
N ASN A 1076 9.38 -8.87 -8.34
CA ASN A 1076 10.55 -8.13 -8.82
C ASN A 1076 11.89 -8.91 -8.78
N GLY A 1077 11.84 -10.25 -8.77
CA GLY A 1077 13.01 -11.13 -8.69
C GLY A 1077 13.41 -11.57 -7.27
N LEU A 1078 12.77 -11.03 -6.23
CA LEU A 1078 12.94 -11.45 -4.84
C LEU A 1078 11.87 -12.47 -4.44
N SER A 1079 12.23 -13.42 -3.57
CA SER A 1079 11.30 -14.41 -3.02
C SER A 1079 10.83 -13.97 -1.63
N VAL A 1080 9.51 -13.97 -1.38
CA VAL A 1080 8.91 -13.71 -0.06
C VAL A 1080 8.10 -14.92 0.37
N THR A 1081 8.39 -15.50 1.54
CA THR A 1081 7.69 -16.70 2.04
C THR A 1081 6.76 -16.35 3.19
N HIS A 1082 5.47 -16.48 2.94
CA HIS A 1082 4.37 -16.30 3.90
C HIS A 1082 4.06 -17.65 4.56
N GLN A 1083 3.91 -17.67 5.89
CA GLN A 1083 3.48 -18.84 6.64
C GLN A 1083 1.98 -18.74 6.93
N LEU A 1084 1.19 -19.74 6.59
CA LEU A 1084 -0.25 -19.78 6.87
C LEU A 1084 -0.47 -20.25 8.32
N ASN A 1085 -0.04 -19.41 9.27
CA ASN A 1085 0.09 -19.72 10.68
C ASN A 1085 -0.90 -18.98 11.60
N ALA A 1086 -1.90 -18.30 11.05
CA ALA A 1086 -2.93 -17.61 11.83
C ALA A 1086 -3.59 -18.53 12.86
N GLY A 1087 -3.99 -17.93 13.98
CA GLY A 1087 -4.62 -18.59 15.12
C GLY A 1087 -5.95 -17.94 15.48
N ALA A 1088 -6.83 -18.72 16.10
CA ALA A 1088 -8.11 -18.29 16.64
C ALA A 1088 -8.48 -19.15 17.86
N SER A 1089 -9.58 -18.84 18.53
CA SER A 1089 -10.05 -19.54 19.73
C SER A 1089 -10.74 -20.89 19.46
N THR A 1090 -10.98 -21.26 18.20
CA THR A 1090 -11.59 -22.54 17.82
C THR A 1090 -10.87 -23.16 16.62
N SER A 1091 -10.93 -24.49 16.48
CA SER A 1091 -10.41 -25.21 15.32
C SER A 1091 -11.00 -24.76 13.99
N GLU A 1092 -12.21 -24.16 14.01
CA GLU A 1092 -12.87 -23.62 12.83
C GLU A 1092 -12.32 -22.24 12.47
N GLY A 1093 -12.24 -21.32 13.45
CA GLY A 1093 -11.64 -20.01 13.24
C GLY A 1093 -10.16 -20.09 12.83
N ILE A 1094 -9.44 -21.14 13.22
CA ILE A 1094 -8.07 -21.39 12.75
C ILE A 1094 -8.07 -21.76 11.25
N ARG A 1095 -9.03 -22.58 10.79
CA ARG A 1095 -9.17 -22.89 9.36
C ARG A 1095 -9.52 -21.62 8.57
N GLU A 1096 -10.51 -20.87 9.04
CA GLU A 1096 -10.99 -19.64 8.37
C GLU A 1096 -9.90 -18.55 8.33
N ALA A 1097 -9.16 -18.33 9.42
CA ALA A 1097 -8.09 -17.34 9.46
C ALA A 1097 -6.88 -17.73 8.57
N ARG A 1098 -6.49 -19.00 8.53
CA ARG A 1098 -5.43 -19.49 7.62
C ARG A 1098 -5.87 -19.54 6.17
N LEU A 1099 -7.15 -19.83 5.92
CA LEU A 1099 -7.75 -19.76 4.58
C LEU A 1099 -7.69 -18.31 4.08
N LYS A 1100 -8.08 -17.34 4.93
CA LYS A 1100 -7.98 -15.91 4.62
C LYS A 1100 -6.54 -15.48 4.31
N GLN A 1101 -5.53 -15.93 5.07
CA GLN A 1101 -4.12 -15.70 4.73
C GLN A 1101 -3.75 -16.27 3.35
N PHE A 1102 -4.33 -17.42 2.95
CA PHE A 1102 -4.12 -17.99 1.61
C PHE A 1102 -4.80 -17.16 0.52
N GLU A 1103 -6.01 -16.64 0.76
CA GLU A 1103 -6.71 -15.71 -0.15
C GLU A 1103 -5.93 -14.39 -0.31
N GLU A 1104 -5.34 -13.87 0.77
CA GLU A 1104 -4.50 -12.67 0.79
C GLU A 1104 -3.15 -12.87 0.08
N THR A 1105 -2.56 -14.07 0.13
CA THR A 1105 -1.25 -14.35 -0.47
C THR A 1105 -1.34 -14.76 -1.95
N ILE A 1106 -2.46 -15.35 -2.40
CA ILE A 1106 -2.69 -15.71 -3.81
C ILE A 1106 -4.04 -15.16 -4.24
N ALA A 1107 -4.05 -13.95 -4.81
CA ALA A 1107 -5.30 -13.26 -5.15
C ALA A 1107 -6.25 -14.07 -6.07
N ASP A 1108 -5.71 -14.72 -7.11
CA ASP A 1108 -6.52 -15.42 -8.13
C ASP A 1108 -7.27 -16.65 -7.55
N PRO A 1109 -8.60 -16.69 -7.63
CA PRO A 1109 -9.40 -17.78 -7.06
C PRO A 1109 -9.36 -19.07 -7.90
N ASP A 1110 -9.24 -18.99 -9.23
CA ASP A 1110 -9.10 -20.17 -10.10
C ASP A 1110 -7.77 -20.90 -9.78
N LEU A 1111 -6.72 -20.12 -9.48
CA LEU A 1111 -5.42 -20.64 -9.06
C LEU A 1111 -5.47 -21.26 -7.66
N ARG A 1112 -6.10 -20.59 -6.69
CA ARG A 1112 -6.30 -21.12 -5.33
C ARG A 1112 -7.06 -22.45 -5.33
N ALA A 1113 -8.10 -22.56 -6.15
CA ALA A 1113 -8.83 -23.80 -6.36
C ALA A 1113 -7.90 -24.93 -6.83
N ARG A 1114 -7.14 -24.72 -7.91
CA ARG A 1114 -6.20 -25.74 -8.47
C ARG A 1114 -5.05 -26.09 -7.53
N ILE A 1115 -4.57 -25.17 -6.70
CA ILE A 1115 -3.57 -25.47 -5.66
C ILE A 1115 -4.20 -26.38 -4.58
N SER A 1116 -5.44 -26.10 -4.16
CA SER A 1116 -6.11 -26.89 -3.12
C SER A 1116 -6.36 -28.35 -3.54
N GLU A 1117 -6.54 -28.62 -4.84
CA GLU A 1117 -6.71 -29.96 -5.42
C GLU A 1117 -5.46 -30.87 -5.35
N VAL A 1118 -4.30 -30.33 -4.96
CA VAL A 1118 -3.06 -31.11 -4.80
C VAL A 1118 -2.35 -30.87 -3.48
N ALA A 1119 -2.60 -29.75 -2.79
CA ALA A 1119 -1.90 -29.36 -1.56
C ALA A 1119 -2.49 -29.99 -0.29
N HIS A 1120 -2.77 -31.30 -0.28
CA HIS A 1120 -3.31 -32.03 0.88
C HIS A 1120 -2.62 -33.39 1.09
N GLN A 1121 -2.74 -33.99 2.28
CA GLN A 1121 -1.98 -35.19 2.66
C GLN A 1121 -2.20 -36.38 1.71
N GLY A 1122 -3.43 -36.56 1.19
CA GLY A 1122 -3.76 -37.65 0.26
C GLY A 1122 -2.88 -37.74 -0.99
N ALA A 1123 -2.36 -36.60 -1.47
CA ALA A 1123 -1.54 -36.50 -2.67
C ALA A 1123 -0.15 -37.17 -2.54
N LEU A 1124 0.23 -37.62 -1.34
CA LEU A 1124 1.42 -38.44 -1.06
C LEU A 1124 1.23 -39.95 -1.34
N GLY A 1125 -0.01 -40.38 -1.62
CA GLY A 1125 -0.42 -41.79 -1.73
C GLY A 1125 0.51 -42.71 -2.53
N PRO A 1126 1.03 -42.32 -3.72
CA PRO A 1126 1.97 -43.12 -4.48
C PRO A 1126 3.30 -43.40 -3.76
N GLY A 1127 3.79 -42.43 -2.97
CA GLY A 1127 5.03 -42.58 -2.20
C GLY A 1127 4.88 -43.51 -1.00
N SER A 1128 3.81 -43.35 -0.22
CA SER A 1128 3.52 -44.23 0.92
C SER A 1128 3.18 -45.66 0.48
N SER A 1129 2.51 -45.83 -0.67
CA SER A 1129 2.21 -47.14 -1.25
C SER A 1129 3.46 -47.87 -1.74
N ASN A 1130 4.44 -47.16 -2.32
CA ASN A 1130 5.70 -47.76 -2.76
C ASN A 1130 6.55 -48.28 -1.59
N LEU A 1131 6.60 -47.51 -0.48
CA LEU A 1131 7.21 -47.93 0.78
C LEU A 1131 6.52 -49.16 1.36
N ASN A 1132 5.25 -49.03 1.74
CA ASN A 1132 4.51 -50.05 2.47
C ASN A 1132 4.15 -51.30 1.63
N GLY A 1133 4.32 -51.25 0.31
CA GLY A 1133 4.05 -52.37 -0.59
C GLY A 1133 5.28 -53.08 -1.17
N THR A 1134 6.38 -52.36 -1.48
CA THR A 1134 7.41 -52.92 -2.38
C THR A 1134 8.87 -52.68 -2.00
N THR A 1135 9.18 -51.63 -1.24
CA THR A 1135 10.59 -51.23 -0.97
C THR A 1135 11.02 -51.39 0.48
N LEU A 1136 10.10 -51.64 1.42
CA LEU A 1136 10.42 -52.00 2.80
C LEU A 1136 10.55 -53.52 2.98
N GLN A 1137 11.37 -53.94 3.95
CA GLN A 1137 11.44 -55.34 4.38
C GLN A 1137 10.15 -55.80 5.08
N ASP A 1138 9.86 -57.10 5.04
CA ASP A 1138 8.57 -57.63 5.51
C ASP A 1138 8.35 -57.37 7.01
N GLY A 1139 7.16 -56.84 7.33
CA GLY A 1139 6.77 -56.43 8.68
C GLY A 1139 7.09 -54.98 9.04
N TYR A 1140 7.86 -54.25 8.23
CA TYR A 1140 8.08 -52.81 8.41
C TYR A 1140 7.03 -51.95 7.69
N TYR A 1141 6.54 -50.92 8.36
CA TYR A 1141 5.55 -49.97 7.82
C TYR A 1141 5.95 -48.52 8.13
N PHE A 1142 5.88 -47.66 7.11
CA PHE A 1142 6.03 -46.21 7.23
C PHE A 1142 4.75 -45.55 7.76
N ALA A 1143 4.93 -44.67 8.76
CA ALA A 1143 3.92 -43.73 9.24
C ALA A 1143 4.50 -42.30 9.22
N ALA A 1144 3.72 -41.33 8.75
CA ALA A 1144 4.13 -39.92 8.71
C ALA A 1144 3.96 -39.25 10.08
N ASP A 1145 4.97 -38.49 10.51
CA ASP A 1145 5.02 -37.72 11.76
C ASP A 1145 4.73 -36.23 11.54
N ASP A 1146 5.24 -35.66 10.44
CA ASP A 1146 5.18 -34.23 10.10
C ASP A 1146 5.05 -34.08 8.59
N THR A 1147 4.03 -33.37 8.09
CA THR A 1147 3.81 -33.15 6.66
C THR A 1147 3.73 -31.66 6.37
N GLN A 1148 4.65 -31.15 5.55
CA GLN A 1148 4.82 -29.72 5.29
C GLN A 1148 4.51 -29.40 3.83
N PHE A 1149 3.73 -28.34 3.60
CA PHE A 1149 3.30 -27.92 2.28
C PHE A 1149 4.01 -26.62 1.88
N HIS A 1150 4.71 -26.63 0.74
CA HIS A 1150 5.42 -25.47 0.20
C HIS A 1150 4.86 -25.16 -1.20
N ILE A 1151 4.34 -23.95 -1.37
CA ILE A 1151 3.67 -23.49 -2.59
C ILE A 1151 4.53 -22.37 -3.18
N ASP A 1152 5.41 -22.72 -4.13
CA ASP A 1152 6.33 -21.78 -4.79
C ASP A 1152 5.66 -21.19 -6.04
N HIS A 1153 5.08 -19.99 -5.89
CA HIS A 1153 4.43 -19.21 -6.95
C HIS A 1153 5.45 -18.27 -7.63
N ASP A 1154 5.58 -18.41 -8.94
CA ASP A 1154 6.44 -17.58 -9.80
C ASP A 1154 5.54 -16.81 -10.81
N PRO A 1155 4.94 -15.66 -10.41
CA PRO A 1155 4.06 -14.85 -11.27
C PRO A 1155 4.70 -14.46 -12.60
N ALA A 1156 6.02 -14.26 -12.62
CA ALA A 1156 6.77 -13.92 -13.83
C ALA A 1156 6.77 -15.04 -14.90
N LYS A 1157 6.32 -16.25 -14.55
CA LYS A 1157 6.26 -17.43 -15.43
C LYS A 1157 4.87 -18.06 -15.54
N ASN A 1158 3.88 -17.50 -14.85
CA ASN A 1158 2.54 -18.10 -14.66
C ASN A 1158 2.62 -19.58 -14.24
N LEU A 1159 3.51 -19.85 -13.28
CA LEU A 1159 3.92 -21.18 -12.84
C LEU A 1159 3.82 -21.26 -11.32
N VAL A 1160 3.07 -22.22 -10.79
CA VAL A 1160 3.11 -22.61 -9.37
C VAL A 1160 3.67 -24.01 -9.26
N ASN A 1161 4.58 -24.21 -8.31
CA ASN A 1161 5.10 -25.52 -7.96
C ASN A 1161 4.64 -25.84 -6.53
N VAL A 1162 3.88 -26.92 -6.36
CA VAL A 1162 3.47 -27.40 -5.02
C VAL A 1162 4.38 -28.55 -4.63
N ARG A 1163 5.12 -28.39 -3.54
CA ARG A 1163 6.02 -29.39 -2.95
C ARG A 1163 5.45 -29.81 -1.60
N ILE A 1164 5.12 -31.09 -1.46
CA ILE A 1164 4.66 -31.69 -0.21
C ILE A 1164 5.79 -32.54 0.34
N THR A 1165 6.23 -32.28 1.57
CA THR A 1165 7.31 -33.00 2.23
C THR A 1165 6.79 -33.65 3.50
N ALA A 1166 6.61 -34.97 3.50
CA ALA A 1166 6.27 -35.74 4.70
C ALA A 1166 7.50 -36.43 5.28
N LYS A 1167 7.81 -36.14 6.53
CA LYS A 1167 8.74 -36.89 7.37
C LYS A 1167 7.98 -37.91 8.20
N GLY A 1168 8.63 -39.02 8.52
CA GLY A 1168 8.04 -40.06 9.33
C GLY A 1168 9.03 -41.13 9.77
N HIS A 1169 8.48 -42.16 10.40
CA HIS A 1169 9.24 -43.27 10.96
C HIS A 1169 8.81 -44.60 10.35
N LEU A 1170 9.66 -45.61 10.57
CA LEU A 1170 9.26 -47.01 10.43
C LEU A 1170 8.74 -47.55 11.76
N SER A 1171 7.78 -48.44 11.67
CA SER A 1171 7.27 -49.29 12.74
C SER A 1171 7.41 -50.76 12.32
N ASN A 1172 7.55 -51.69 13.28
CA ASN A 1172 7.45 -53.12 13.03
C ASN A 1172 6.62 -53.78 14.15
N PRO A 1173 5.29 -53.91 13.96
CA PRO A 1173 4.41 -54.52 14.95
C PRO A 1173 4.75 -56.00 15.27
N GLY A 1174 5.41 -56.71 14.35
CA GLY A 1174 5.87 -58.08 14.57
C GLY A 1174 7.06 -58.19 15.54
N GLN A 1175 7.69 -57.07 15.87
CA GLN A 1175 8.79 -56.96 16.83
C GLN A 1175 8.45 -56.04 18.02
N ASP A 1176 7.19 -55.64 18.17
CA ASP A 1176 6.69 -54.63 19.14
C ASP A 1176 7.41 -53.26 19.05
N LEU A 1177 7.96 -52.94 17.86
CA LEU A 1177 8.68 -51.70 17.59
C LEU A 1177 7.71 -50.65 17.03
N SER A 1178 7.15 -49.81 17.90
CA SER A 1178 6.33 -48.67 17.49
C SER A 1178 7.13 -47.64 16.66
N ARG A 1179 8.40 -47.40 17.00
CA ARG A 1179 9.31 -46.52 16.26
C ARG A 1179 10.70 -47.15 16.15
N VAL A 1180 11.11 -47.50 14.94
CA VAL A 1180 12.39 -48.18 14.65
C VAL A 1180 13.57 -47.23 14.93
N PRO A 1181 14.49 -47.57 15.86
CA PRO A 1181 15.64 -46.73 16.18
C PRO A 1181 16.59 -46.55 14.98
N GLY A 1182 17.08 -45.32 14.83
CA GLY A 1182 18.05 -44.93 13.79
C GLY A 1182 17.52 -44.76 12.37
N ALA A 1183 16.20 -44.80 12.15
CA ALA A 1183 15.59 -44.63 10.82
C ALA A 1183 14.66 -43.39 10.77
N GLU A 1184 14.93 -42.46 9.86
CA GLU A 1184 14.07 -41.31 9.50
C GLU A 1184 13.74 -41.41 8.01
N ILE A 1185 12.46 -41.40 7.63
CA ILE A 1185 12.01 -41.42 6.23
C ILE A 1185 11.45 -40.06 5.84
N THR A 1186 11.77 -39.60 4.63
CA THR A 1186 11.18 -38.42 4.00
C THR A 1186 10.62 -38.78 2.63
N ILE A 1187 9.35 -38.44 2.38
CA ILE A 1187 8.70 -38.48 1.06
C ILE A 1187 8.53 -37.03 0.61
N THR A 1188 8.93 -36.70 -0.62
CA THR A 1188 8.69 -35.39 -1.24
C THR A 1188 7.95 -35.57 -2.56
N ARG A 1189 6.74 -34.99 -2.69
CA ARG A 1189 5.91 -35.02 -3.91
C ARG A 1189 5.91 -33.63 -4.56
N PHE A 1190 6.00 -33.57 -5.88
CA PHE A 1190 5.98 -32.32 -6.64
C PHE A 1190 4.79 -32.29 -7.61
N PHE A 1191 4.13 -31.13 -7.70
CA PHE A 1191 3.12 -30.82 -8.72
C PHE A 1191 3.45 -29.47 -9.38
N THR A 1192 3.09 -29.33 -10.65
CA THR A 1192 3.24 -28.07 -11.40
C THR A 1192 1.88 -27.61 -11.91
N ILE A 1193 1.60 -26.32 -11.82
CA ILE A 1193 0.34 -25.69 -12.25
C ILE A 1193 0.67 -24.51 -13.17
N ARG A 1194 -0.06 -24.35 -14.28
CA ARG A 1194 0.18 -23.37 -15.35
C ARG A 1194 -1.11 -22.68 -15.79
N GLU A 1195 -1.01 -21.48 -16.35
CA GLU A 1195 -2.12 -20.85 -17.10
C GLU A 1195 -2.67 -21.79 -18.20
N SER A 1196 -4.00 -21.85 -18.35
CA SER A 1196 -4.70 -22.61 -19.39
C SER A 1196 -5.83 -21.79 -20.02
N ASN A 1197 -6.16 -22.10 -21.27
CA ASN A 1197 -7.25 -21.48 -22.03
C ASN A 1197 -8.61 -22.20 -21.84
N GLU A 1198 -8.75 -22.99 -20.77
CA GLU A 1198 -9.92 -23.84 -20.52
C GLU A 1198 -11.11 -23.07 -19.93
N LEU A 1199 -12.31 -23.37 -20.43
CA LEU A 1199 -13.55 -22.71 -19.99
C LEU A 1199 -13.87 -22.91 -18.50
N GLY A 1200 -13.33 -23.96 -17.86
CA GLY A 1200 -13.63 -24.34 -16.47
C GLY A 1200 -12.54 -24.02 -15.44
N SER A 1201 -11.44 -23.35 -15.84
CA SER A 1201 -10.46 -22.69 -14.96
C SER A 1201 -9.40 -22.00 -15.81
N SER A 1202 -8.91 -20.85 -15.36
CA SER A 1202 -7.72 -20.18 -15.91
C SER A 1202 -6.42 -21.01 -15.76
N TYR A 1203 -6.43 -22.14 -15.05
CA TYR A 1203 -5.24 -22.93 -14.73
C TYR A 1203 -5.44 -24.45 -14.86
N ALA A 1204 -4.37 -25.14 -15.28
CA ALA A 1204 -4.30 -26.59 -15.39
C ALA A 1204 -3.11 -27.14 -14.57
N ILE A 1205 -3.28 -28.34 -14.02
CA ILE A 1205 -2.25 -29.10 -13.30
C ILE A 1205 -1.54 -30.02 -14.32
N ASP A 1206 -0.21 -30.01 -14.34
CA ASP A 1206 0.58 -30.91 -15.18
C ASP A 1206 0.41 -32.37 -14.73
N LYS A 1207 0.26 -33.29 -15.69
CA LYS A 1207 0.14 -34.73 -15.43
C LYS A 1207 1.41 -35.40 -14.89
N ASN A 1208 2.54 -34.68 -14.90
CA ASN A 1208 3.82 -35.17 -14.38
C ASN A 1208 4.03 -34.68 -12.96
N ALA A 1209 3.86 -35.58 -12.00
CA ALA A 1209 3.93 -35.31 -10.57
C ALA A 1209 4.87 -36.29 -9.86
N PRO A 1210 6.20 -36.14 -9.96
CA PRO A 1210 7.14 -37.11 -9.42
C PRO A 1210 7.13 -37.15 -7.89
N SER A 1211 7.40 -38.32 -7.33
CA SER A 1211 7.73 -38.51 -5.91
C SER A 1211 9.21 -38.82 -5.75
N HIS A 1212 9.85 -38.28 -4.72
CA HIS A 1212 11.20 -38.66 -4.29
C HIS A 1212 11.12 -39.18 -2.86
N ILE A 1213 11.83 -40.26 -2.57
CA ILE A 1213 11.85 -40.91 -1.24
C ILE A 1213 13.30 -40.97 -0.76
N ALA A 1214 13.52 -40.67 0.52
CA ALA A 1214 14.82 -40.70 1.17
C ALA A 1214 14.71 -41.35 2.55
N VAL A 1215 15.63 -42.26 2.85
CA VAL A 1215 15.69 -43.04 4.10
C VAL A 1215 17.05 -42.78 4.75
N SER A 1216 17.06 -42.03 5.85
CA SER A 1216 18.23 -41.70 6.66
C SER A 1216 18.45 -42.77 7.72
N ILE A 1217 19.62 -43.40 7.68
CA ILE A 1217 20.03 -44.54 8.50
C ILE A 1217 21.23 -44.15 9.37
N ALA A 1218 21.09 -44.32 10.70
CA ALA A 1218 22.18 -44.11 11.65
C ALA A 1218 23.13 -45.33 11.70
N PRO A 1219 24.46 -45.12 11.80
CA PRO A 1219 25.45 -46.19 11.72
C PRO A 1219 25.57 -47.07 12.98
N ASN A 1220 24.97 -46.66 14.11
CA ASN A 1220 24.73 -47.49 15.29
C ASN A 1220 23.57 -46.83 16.05
N PRO A 1221 22.36 -47.41 16.04
CA PRO A 1221 21.16 -46.85 16.67
C PRO A 1221 21.11 -47.04 18.20
#